data_AF-A0A7L3Q4R9-F1
#
_entry.id   AF-A0A7L3Q4R9-F1
#
_cell.length_a   1.000
_cell.length_b   1.000
_cell.length_c   1.000
_cell.angle_alpha   90.00
_cell.angle_beta   90.00
_cell.angle_gamma   90.00
#
_symmetry.space_group_name_H-M   'P 1'
#
loop_
_entity.id
_entity.type
_entity.pdbx_description
1 polymer ?
#
loop_
_entity_poly.entity_id
_entity_poly.type
_entity_poly.pdbx_seq_one_letter_code
_entity_poly.pdbx_strand_id
1 'polypeptide(L)'
;QDYELEAEKLRSILDLENGRNGYTSKKPRLQSPAAKVKEEEAALAAKYTEVNAVNKQRLQNLEFAQSLLRQQPEIQVTQDFAQTKKSVRPVEEVWKLKKELEDETQRRQQLEAEIEAIQNNIVHLQNQKPQETVVKKELVKKVPDPQLEESFHRLQQNLAEEQRKNQVLQDELEALKIRLRVLEHEKREGGQEYIVKEVLRIEQDKAQAAEILKLKEELEELRRQEGTRESEVILLRQQIAVLSSEKNKEQEKVTEKEVLKLQNDPQLEMEFRMLQETKERESALRQKHEEELSFLQEKLKRLEKERAIAEGKITVKEVLKVEKDLVIEREVNELRRQYEDEKSKGRSNEREKAELLRKIQLLEEENSKVVVQEKVREIVRPDPKAENEVANLRLELVEQERRYRGGDEQLKSCQNELAALKNRGPLVEVKEVIKEVIKYKNDPETEKELQRLREEIIERTGAIERADLEIYQLKQEIQALKDTKPQVQMKEVVQEILQFREDPKTREEVDLLRVQLADEQMKHMDLERERLLQEEKVRQKEEELSQVKEKVVQQEVVKYEQDPALKAEVNSFSQSIESELKQIDGLREELRKLQRRRSELERQLEELEKERQARREAELEVQRLRIRLNELEEQERETTERVTVKQKVILQQDPQQEKEHSLLKLELEEEKHRRQVLQTELEALRKKLLSLEKMEVKEKVVFSESVQVDKGDTEYEIQKLKSNLEEESRRKRELDADINRLETRLSEVEFNNSKSSKELDLLREENHKLHLEKQNLLMETRRLQSEIELTATEAQDLRNMTHMDSGINLDSRFQALERELEDLKQLSREKDAEIEQLQNRLKTVAIKREQRENHLRRSIVVIDPDTGKEMSPEEAHVFGLIEWSLFVKLKSQECDWEEISIKGPNGESSVILDRKSGREFSIEDALKSGRLTTAQYDSYL
;
A
#
# COMPACT_ATOMS: atom_id res chain seq x y z
N GLN A 1 -48.40 13.97 -26.77
CA GLN A 1 -47.82 14.24 -28.09
C GLN A 1 -46.31 14.45 -27.99
N ASP A 2 -45.79 15.41 -27.20
CA ASP A 2 -44.32 15.53 -27.06
C ASP A 2 -43.65 14.42 -26.25
N TYR A 3 -44.36 13.83 -25.27
CA TYR A 3 -43.87 12.66 -24.52
C TYR A 3 -43.77 11.38 -25.37
N GLU A 4 -44.62 11.23 -26.39
CA GLU A 4 -44.57 10.10 -27.31
C GLU A 4 -43.42 10.27 -28.31
N LEU A 5 -43.16 11.51 -28.73
CA LEU A 5 -42.08 11.87 -29.64
C LEU A 5 -40.68 11.74 -28.98
N GLU A 6 -40.57 12.05 -27.69
CA GLU A 6 -39.33 11.82 -26.92
C GLU A 6 -39.12 10.35 -26.58
N ALA A 7 -40.19 9.60 -26.29
CA ALA A 7 -40.11 8.16 -26.11
C ALA A 7 -39.78 7.41 -27.42
N GLU A 8 -40.23 7.90 -28.58
CA GLU A 8 -39.86 7.39 -29.90
C GLU A 8 -38.41 7.72 -30.26
N LYS A 9 -37.90 8.91 -29.91
CA LYS A 9 -36.48 9.25 -30.07
C LYS A 9 -35.56 8.40 -29.18
N LEU A 10 -35.96 8.12 -27.94
CA LEU A 10 -35.20 7.24 -27.04
C LEU A 10 -35.26 5.78 -27.48
N ARG A 11 -36.39 5.32 -28.04
CA ARG A 11 -36.49 4.00 -28.69
C ARG A 11 -35.61 3.92 -29.94
N SER A 12 -35.55 4.96 -30.78
CA SER A 12 -34.69 4.94 -31.97
C SER A 12 -33.20 5.00 -31.66
N ILE A 13 -32.81 5.53 -30.50
CA ILE A 13 -31.41 5.52 -30.03
C ILE A 13 -31.05 4.14 -29.44
N LEU A 14 -31.98 3.48 -28.75
CA LEU A 14 -31.79 2.11 -28.22
C LEU A 14 -31.88 1.04 -29.33
N ASP A 15 -32.60 1.29 -30.42
CA ASP A 15 -32.69 0.40 -31.58
C ASP A 15 -31.49 0.50 -32.53
N LEU A 16 -30.60 1.50 -32.37
CA LEU A 16 -29.31 1.58 -33.07
C LEU A 16 -28.25 0.63 -32.48
N GLU A 17 -28.40 0.21 -31.22
CA GLU A 17 -27.56 -0.84 -30.62
C GLU A 17 -28.08 -2.27 -30.88
N ASN A 18 -29.31 -2.42 -31.39
CA ASN A 18 -29.92 -3.72 -31.75
C ASN A 18 -30.43 -3.77 -33.21
N GLY A 19 -29.77 -3.04 -34.12
CA GLY A 19 -30.10 -3.00 -35.54
C GLY A 19 -29.69 -4.27 -36.31
N ARG A 20 -30.54 -5.31 -36.28
CA ARG A 20 -30.63 -6.28 -37.38
C ARG A 20 -31.69 -5.83 -38.39
N ASN A 21 -31.24 -5.70 -39.64
CA ASN A 21 -31.94 -5.74 -40.94
C ASN A 21 -32.15 -4.36 -41.60
N GLY A 22 -31.76 -4.11 -42.85
CA GLY A 22 -31.17 -4.99 -43.86
C GLY A 22 -30.88 -4.22 -45.14
N TYR A 23 -29.61 -4.12 -45.51
CA TYR A 23 -29.20 -4.10 -46.90
C TYR A 23 -28.54 -5.44 -47.20
N THR A 24 -29.14 -6.14 -48.15
CA THR A 24 -28.83 -7.50 -48.60
C THR A 24 -27.39 -7.62 -49.07
N SER A 25 -26.51 -8.05 -48.17
CA SER A 25 -25.33 -8.85 -48.52
C SER A 25 -25.49 -10.20 -47.84
N LYS A 26 -25.48 -11.27 -48.63
CA LYS A 26 -25.63 -12.65 -48.14
C LYS A 26 -24.42 -13.01 -47.24
N LYS A 27 -24.49 -12.72 -45.94
CA LYS A 27 -23.63 -13.37 -44.93
C LYS A 27 -24.29 -14.68 -44.51
N PRO A 28 -23.57 -15.82 -44.52
CA PRO A 28 -24.16 -17.10 -44.19
C PRO A 28 -24.55 -17.11 -42.71
N ARG A 29 -25.74 -17.65 -42.42
CA ARG A 29 -26.08 -18.05 -41.05
C ARG A 29 -24.95 -18.96 -40.58
N LEU A 30 -24.25 -18.58 -39.50
CA LEU A 30 -23.34 -19.47 -38.81
C LEU A 30 -24.16 -20.71 -38.39
N GLN A 31 -24.01 -21.78 -39.16
CA GLN A 31 -24.46 -23.11 -38.79
C GLN A 31 -23.87 -23.44 -37.41
N SER A 32 -24.68 -24.04 -36.53
CA SER A 32 -24.15 -24.52 -35.26
C SER A 32 -23.00 -25.49 -35.53
N PRO A 33 -21.97 -25.56 -34.66
CA PRO A 33 -20.88 -26.52 -34.83
C PRO A 33 -21.38 -27.95 -35.06
N ALA A 34 -22.49 -28.33 -34.43
CA ALA A 34 -23.13 -29.63 -34.65
C ALA A 34 -23.70 -29.82 -36.06
N ALA A 35 -24.20 -28.76 -36.71
CA ALA A 35 -24.66 -28.84 -38.10
C ALA A 35 -23.50 -28.89 -39.10
N LYS A 36 -22.39 -28.19 -38.82
CA LYS A 36 -21.15 -28.29 -39.62
C LYS A 36 -20.54 -29.68 -39.52
N VAL A 37 -20.41 -30.22 -38.32
CA VAL A 37 -19.91 -31.59 -38.11
C VAL A 37 -20.81 -32.59 -38.82
N LYS A 38 -22.14 -32.41 -38.79
CA LYS A 38 -23.08 -33.30 -39.49
C LYS A 38 -22.97 -33.21 -41.02
N GLU A 39 -22.71 -32.02 -41.58
CA GLU A 39 -22.45 -31.84 -43.01
C GLU A 39 -21.08 -32.40 -43.42
N GLU A 40 -20.06 -32.23 -42.59
CA GLU A 40 -18.73 -32.80 -42.78
C GLU A 40 -18.75 -34.34 -42.69
N GLU A 41 -19.48 -34.90 -41.73
CA GLU A 41 -19.73 -36.35 -41.60
C GLU A 41 -20.49 -36.89 -42.81
N ALA A 42 -21.49 -36.17 -43.31
CA ALA A 42 -22.22 -36.55 -44.52
C ALA A 42 -21.34 -36.48 -45.78
N ALA A 43 -20.46 -35.46 -45.88
CA ALA A 43 -19.50 -35.34 -46.97
C ALA A 43 -18.40 -36.42 -46.91
N LEU A 44 -17.95 -36.78 -45.70
CA LEU A 44 -17.02 -37.88 -45.47
C LEU A 44 -17.67 -39.23 -45.81
N ALA A 45 -18.92 -39.44 -45.41
CA ALA A 45 -19.68 -40.64 -45.78
C ALA A 45 -19.85 -40.73 -47.30
N ALA A 46 -20.13 -39.62 -48.00
CA ALA A 46 -20.22 -39.58 -49.46
C ALA A 46 -18.87 -39.86 -50.15
N LYS A 47 -17.77 -39.29 -49.64
CA LYS A 47 -16.43 -39.60 -50.15
C LYS A 47 -16.06 -41.06 -49.91
N TYR A 48 -16.43 -41.62 -48.76
CA TYR A 48 -16.18 -43.03 -48.45
C TYR A 48 -16.98 -43.95 -49.38
N THR A 49 -18.24 -43.63 -49.69
CA THR A 49 -19.03 -44.41 -50.65
C THR A 49 -18.50 -44.29 -52.08
N GLU A 50 -18.02 -43.12 -52.48
CA GLU A 50 -17.36 -42.92 -53.78
C GLU A 50 -16.06 -43.71 -53.89
N VAL A 51 -15.17 -43.63 -52.89
CA VAL A 51 -13.93 -44.41 -52.84
C VAL A 51 -14.21 -45.91 -52.80
N ASN A 52 -15.24 -46.33 -52.06
CA ASN A 52 -15.65 -47.74 -52.02
C ASN A 52 -16.22 -48.21 -53.37
N ALA A 53 -16.94 -47.35 -54.10
CA ALA A 53 -17.41 -47.65 -55.45
C ALA A 53 -16.24 -47.76 -56.45
N VAL A 54 -15.27 -46.85 -56.39
CA VAL A 54 -14.05 -46.89 -57.23
C VAL A 54 -13.20 -48.12 -56.90
N ASN A 55 -13.06 -48.47 -55.62
CA ASN A 55 -12.35 -49.68 -55.21
C ASN A 55 -13.09 -50.94 -55.65
N LYS A 56 -14.43 -50.99 -55.58
CA LYS A 56 -15.21 -52.10 -56.15
C LYS A 56 -15.01 -52.22 -57.66
N GLN A 57 -14.98 -51.12 -58.40
CA GLN A 57 -14.68 -51.12 -59.83
C GLN A 57 -13.26 -51.61 -60.12
N ARG A 58 -12.26 -51.20 -59.34
CA ARG A 58 -10.88 -51.72 -59.46
C ARG A 58 -10.82 -53.21 -59.16
N LEU A 59 -11.56 -53.69 -58.17
CA LEU A 59 -11.61 -55.10 -57.80
C LEU A 59 -12.28 -55.93 -58.90
N GLN A 60 -13.37 -55.44 -59.49
CA GLN A 60 -13.99 -56.05 -60.67
C GLN A 60 -13.05 -56.06 -61.88
N ASN A 61 -12.27 -55.00 -62.10
CA ASN A 61 -11.26 -54.96 -63.16
C ASN A 61 -10.11 -55.95 -62.91
N LEU A 62 -9.72 -56.16 -61.65
CA LEU A 62 -8.74 -57.17 -61.27
C LEU A 62 -9.30 -58.59 -61.42
N GLU A 63 -10.54 -58.85 -61.00
CA GLU A 63 -11.24 -60.13 -61.22
C GLU A 63 -11.40 -60.41 -62.73
N PHE A 64 -11.69 -59.38 -63.52
CA PHE A 64 -11.74 -59.48 -64.98
C PHE A 64 -10.35 -59.80 -65.57
N ALA A 65 -9.29 -59.13 -65.13
CA ALA A 65 -7.92 -59.44 -65.54
C ALA A 65 -7.49 -60.86 -65.12
N GLN A 66 -7.92 -61.31 -63.94
CA GLN A 66 -7.63 -62.63 -63.41
C GLN A 66 -8.42 -63.73 -64.13
N SER A 67 -9.66 -63.45 -64.55
CA SER A 67 -10.45 -64.35 -65.41
C SER A 67 -9.89 -64.44 -66.83
N LEU A 68 -9.36 -63.34 -67.39
CA LEU A 68 -8.60 -63.34 -68.66
C LEU A 68 -7.30 -64.15 -68.55
N LEU A 69 -6.58 -64.06 -67.43
CA LEU A 69 -5.38 -64.87 -67.16
C LEU A 69 -5.71 -66.36 -67.01
N ARG A 70 -6.86 -66.70 -66.41
CA ARG A 70 -7.36 -68.08 -66.32
C ARG A 70 -7.89 -68.65 -67.65
N GLN A 71 -8.16 -67.81 -68.64
CA GLN A 71 -8.64 -68.23 -69.97
C GLN A 71 -7.50 -68.52 -70.98
N GLN A 72 -6.22 -68.45 -70.57
CA GLN A 72 -5.12 -68.92 -71.41
C GLN A 72 -5.05 -70.47 -71.36
N PRO A 73 -5.07 -71.18 -72.52
CA PRO A 73 -4.97 -72.64 -72.52
C PRO A 73 -3.58 -73.11 -72.11
N GLU A 74 -3.50 -73.98 -71.11
CA GLU A 74 -2.29 -74.63 -70.63
C GLU A 74 -1.65 -75.50 -71.72
N ILE A 75 -0.50 -75.09 -72.24
CA ILE A 75 0.36 -75.95 -73.04
C ILE A 75 1.25 -76.73 -72.06
N GLN A 76 0.84 -77.96 -71.77
CA GLN A 76 1.67 -78.97 -71.12
C GLN A 76 2.81 -79.36 -72.07
N VAL A 77 4.05 -79.30 -71.60
CA VAL A 77 5.19 -79.94 -72.28
C VAL A 77 5.94 -80.80 -71.27
N THR A 78 5.65 -82.09 -71.34
CA THR A 78 6.55 -83.17 -70.95
C THR A 78 7.82 -83.13 -71.81
N GLN A 79 8.96 -83.32 -71.17
CA GLN A 79 10.25 -83.57 -71.82
C GLN A 79 10.19 -84.87 -72.63
N ASP A 80 10.67 -84.86 -73.88
CA ASP A 80 11.79 -85.72 -74.27
C ASP A 80 12.35 -85.44 -75.69
N PHE A 81 13.56 -85.95 -75.85
CA PHE A 81 14.67 -85.62 -76.73
C PHE A 81 14.51 -85.68 -78.28
N ALA A 82 15.36 -84.84 -78.91
CA ALA A 82 16.22 -85.11 -80.08
C ALA A 82 15.73 -84.83 -81.53
N GLN A 83 16.52 -83.97 -82.19
CA GLN A 83 16.86 -83.91 -83.64
C GLN A 83 15.69 -83.65 -84.62
N THR A 84 15.60 -82.59 -85.43
CA THR A 84 16.62 -81.92 -86.26
C THR A 84 16.00 -80.74 -87.03
N LYS A 85 16.84 -79.76 -87.42
CA LYS A 85 16.77 -78.82 -88.56
C LYS A 85 15.92 -77.52 -88.48
N LYS A 86 16.72 -76.43 -88.42
CA LYS A 86 16.59 -75.09 -89.04
C LYS A 86 15.36 -74.21 -88.69
N SER A 87 15.59 -73.27 -87.79
CA SER A 87 15.25 -71.85 -88.03
C SER A 87 16.34 -70.96 -87.45
N VAL A 88 16.76 -70.00 -88.27
CA VAL A 88 17.77 -68.98 -87.97
C VAL A 88 17.18 -68.01 -86.95
N ARG A 89 17.80 -67.85 -85.76
CA ARG A 89 17.56 -66.69 -84.90
C ARG A 89 18.38 -65.51 -85.42
N PRO A 90 17.88 -64.27 -85.41
CA PRO A 90 18.57 -63.14 -86.02
C PRO A 90 19.88 -62.89 -85.28
N VAL A 91 20.98 -62.81 -86.02
CA VAL A 91 22.32 -62.48 -85.50
C VAL A 91 22.30 -61.16 -84.69
N GLU A 92 21.31 -60.29 -84.93
CA GLU A 92 21.10 -59.02 -84.24
C GLU A 92 20.73 -59.16 -82.75
N GLU A 93 19.96 -60.16 -82.33
CA GLU A 93 19.59 -60.33 -80.91
C GLU A 93 20.78 -60.87 -80.10
N VAL A 94 21.54 -61.79 -80.69
CA VAL A 94 22.78 -62.30 -80.08
C VAL A 94 23.85 -61.22 -80.04
N TRP A 95 23.89 -60.33 -81.04
CA TRP A 95 24.81 -59.19 -81.04
C TRP A 95 24.41 -58.10 -80.05
N LYS A 96 23.12 -57.79 -79.90
CA LYS A 96 22.62 -56.85 -78.88
C LYS A 96 22.90 -57.34 -77.48
N LEU A 97 22.62 -58.62 -77.19
CA LEU A 97 22.92 -59.20 -75.87
C LEU A 97 24.43 -59.30 -75.61
N LYS A 98 25.25 -59.57 -76.63
CA LYS A 98 26.71 -59.51 -76.49
C LYS A 98 27.21 -58.10 -76.24
N LYS A 99 26.63 -57.10 -76.92
CA LYS A 99 26.98 -55.70 -76.76
C LYS A 99 26.56 -55.16 -75.39
N GLU A 100 25.37 -55.51 -74.93
CA GLU A 100 24.89 -55.17 -73.58
C GLU A 100 25.77 -55.83 -72.52
N LEU A 101 26.18 -57.09 -72.72
CA LEU A 101 27.11 -57.76 -71.81
C LEU A 101 28.51 -57.11 -71.84
N GLU A 102 29.02 -56.73 -73.02
CA GLU A 102 30.28 -55.99 -73.16
C GLU A 102 30.20 -54.62 -72.47
N ASP A 103 29.12 -53.87 -72.66
CA ASP A 103 28.89 -52.57 -72.02
C ASP A 103 28.78 -52.71 -70.48
N GLU A 104 28.11 -53.76 -69.98
CA GLU A 104 28.01 -54.08 -68.56
C GLU A 104 29.37 -54.51 -67.98
N THR A 105 30.18 -55.26 -68.73
CA THR A 105 31.55 -55.62 -68.32
C THR A 105 32.48 -54.40 -68.28
N GLN A 106 32.34 -53.47 -69.21
CA GLN A 106 33.11 -52.22 -69.22
C GLN A 106 32.73 -51.33 -68.03
N ARG A 107 31.43 -51.21 -67.71
CA ARG A 107 30.97 -50.49 -66.51
C ARG A 107 31.46 -51.13 -65.23
N ARG A 108 31.46 -52.47 -65.13
CA ARG A 108 32.07 -53.17 -63.98
C ARG A 108 33.55 -52.90 -63.86
N GLN A 109 34.30 -52.96 -64.96
CA GLN A 109 35.75 -52.66 -64.94
C GLN A 109 36.05 -51.21 -64.55
N GLN A 110 35.23 -50.25 -64.96
CA GLN A 110 35.36 -48.84 -64.54
C GLN A 110 35.10 -48.68 -63.05
N LEU A 111 34.03 -49.30 -62.52
CA LEU A 111 33.73 -49.26 -61.09
C LEU A 111 34.79 -50.01 -60.26
N GLU A 112 35.30 -51.13 -60.75
CA GLU A 112 36.41 -51.86 -60.11
C GLU A 112 37.69 -51.00 -60.08
N ALA A 113 38.01 -50.29 -61.17
CA ALA A 113 39.15 -49.37 -61.22
C ALA A 113 38.97 -48.15 -60.30
N GLU A 114 37.75 -47.60 -60.19
CA GLU A 114 37.43 -46.52 -59.24
C GLU A 114 37.53 -47.00 -57.79
N ILE A 115 37.04 -48.21 -57.50
CA ILE A 115 37.16 -48.83 -56.17
C ILE A 115 38.64 -49.09 -55.85
N GLU A 116 39.44 -49.60 -56.79
CA GLU A 116 40.88 -49.76 -56.61
C GLU A 116 41.58 -48.40 -56.41
N ALA A 117 41.19 -47.35 -57.14
CA ALA A 117 41.73 -46.01 -56.94
C ALA A 117 41.37 -45.44 -55.56
N ILE A 118 40.15 -45.65 -55.09
CA ILE A 118 39.70 -45.25 -53.74
C ILE A 118 40.44 -46.06 -52.67
N GLN A 119 40.60 -47.37 -52.86
CA GLN A 119 41.37 -48.21 -51.94
C GLN A 119 42.85 -47.80 -51.90
N ASN A 120 43.46 -47.51 -53.05
CA ASN A 120 44.82 -46.99 -53.13
C ASN A 120 44.95 -45.60 -52.47
N ASN A 121 43.95 -44.73 -52.61
CA ASN A 121 43.90 -43.44 -51.91
C ASN A 121 43.75 -43.60 -50.40
N ILE A 122 42.92 -44.55 -49.93
CA ILE A 122 42.77 -44.86 -48.51
C ILE A 122 44.08 -45.40 -47.94
N VAL A 123 44.74 -46.32 -48.65
CA VAL A 123 46.05 -46.86 -48.25
C VAL A 123 47.13 -45.76 -48.28
N HIS A 124 47.08 -44.84 -49.24
CA HIS A 124 47.97 -43.68 -49.29
C HIS A 124 47.72 -42.70 -48.13
N LEU A 125 46.47 -42.48 -47.73
CA LEU A 125 46.09 -41.65 -46.58
C LEU A 125 46.43 -42.32 -45.24
N GLN A 126 46.30 -43.65 -45.14
CA GLN A 126 46.65 -44.42 -43.94
C GLN A 126 48.18 -44.56 -43.76
N ASN A 127 48.95 -44.59 -44.86
CA ASN A 127 50.41 -44.68 -44.83
C ASN A 127 51.12 -43.32 -44.65
N GLN A 128 50.36 -42.21 -44.65
CA GLN A 128 50.86 -40.90 -44.25
C GLN A 128 50.90 -40.79 -42.72
N LYS A 129 52.08 -41.02 -42.13
CA LYS A 129 52.36 -40.53 -40.77
C LYS A 129 52.33 -38.99 -40.79
N PRO A 130 51.75 -38.31 -39.77
CA PRO A 130 51.88 -36.86 -39.68
C PRO A 130 53.35 -36.51 -39.45
N GLN A 131 53.96 -35.90 -40.48
CA GLN A 131 55.26 -35.24 -40.35
C GLN A 131 55.05 -33.90 -39.65
N GLU A 132 55.82 -33.68 -38.60
CA GLU A 132 56.03 -32.37 -37.99
C GLU A 132 56.38 -31.34 -39.07
N THR A 133 55.49 -30.38 -39.28
CA THR A 133 55.78 -29.22 -40.13
C THR A 133 55.55 -27.94 -39.33
N VAL A 134 56.66 -27.24 -39.17
CA VAL A 134 56.82 -25.92 -38.58
C VAL A 134 55.97 -24.93 -39.36
N VAL A 135 54.83 -24.52 -38.79
CA VAL A 135 54.08 -23.37 -39.28
C VAL A 135 54.83 -22.11 -38.85
N LYS A 136 55.36 -21.37 -39.82
CA LYS A 136 55.69 -19.96 -39.64
C LYS A 136 54.45 -19.29 -39.04
N LYS A 137 54.56 -18.85 -37.79
CA LYS A 137 53.56 -17.98 -37.15
C LYS A 137 53.50 -16.67 -37.93
N GLU A 138 52.66 -16.60 -38.94
CA GLU A 138 51.95 -15.35 -39.19
C GLU A 138 50.96 -15.21 -38.04
N LEU A 139 51.41 -14.49 -37.01
CA LEU A 139 50.55 -13.90 -36.00
C LEU A 139 49.63 -12.90 -36.72
N VAL A 140 48.60 -13.40 -37.40
CA VAL A 140 47.37 -12.62 -37.52
C VAL A 140 46.86 -12.55 -36.10
N LYS A 141 47.26 -11.47 -35.39
CA LYS A 141 46.52 -10.99 -34.23
C LYS A 141 45.08 -10.94 -34.71
N LYS A 142 44.24 -11.87 -34.26
CA LYS A 142 42.80 -11.67 -34.29
C LYS A 142 42.60 -10.38 -33.53
N VAL A 143 42.44 -9.27 -34.25
CA VAL A 143 42.01 -8.03 -33.65
C VAL A 143 40.65 -8.39 -33.07
N PRO A 144 40.52 -8.44 -31.74
CA PRO A 144 39.23 -8.65 -31.14
C PRO A 144 38.34 -7.54 -31.68
N ASP A 145 37.18 -7.90 -32.18
CA ASP A 145 36.22 -6.93 -32.65
C ASP A 145 35.85 -6.05 -31.43
N PRO A 146 36.22 -4.76 -31.39
CA PRO A 146 36.11 -3.94 -30.18
C PRO A 146 34.66 -3.82 -29.73
N GLN A 147 33.70 -3.93 -30.66
CA GLN A 147 32.27 -3.95 -30.36
C GLN A 147 31.84 -5.24 -29.63
N LEU A 148 32.50 -6.37 -29.91
CA LEU A 148 32.21 -7.64 -29.25
C LEU A 148 32.85 -7.70 -27.86
N GLU A 149 34.04 -7.13 -27.69
CA GLU A 149 34.66 -6.98 -26.36
C GLU A 149 33.88 -6.00 -25.49
N GLU A 150 33.45 -4.86 -26.03
CA GLU A 150 32.58 -3.91 -25.31
C GLU A 150 31.24 -4.55 -24.93
N SER A 151 30.60 -5.31 -25.83
CA SER A 151 29.33 -5.98 -25.50
C SER A 151 29.53 -7.09 -24.46
N PHE A 152 30.63 -7.83 -24.51
CA PHE A 152 31.00 -8.80 -23.47
C PHE A 152 31.28 -8.13 -22.12
N HIS A 153 32.00 -7.00 -22.10
CA HIS A 153 32.26 -6.25 -20.88
C HIS A 153 30.98 -5.63 -20.31
N ARG A 154 30.08 -5.12 -21.16
CA ARG A 154 28.74 -4.64 -20.74
C ARG A 154 27.89 -5.77 -20.18
N LEU A 155 27.89 -6.95 -20.81
CA LEU A 155 27.20 -8.13 -20.28
C LEU A 155 27.78 -8.59 -18.94
N GLN A 156 29.11 -8.54 -18.80
CA GLN A 156 29.79 -8.90 -17.56
C GLN A 156 29.52 -7.88 -16.44
N GLN A 157 29.44 -6.59 -16.77
CA GLN A 157 29.03 -5.53 -15.84
C GLN A 157 27.56 -5.70 -15.43
N ASN A 158 26.65 -5.93 -16.38
CA ASN A 158 25.24 -6.18 -16.10
C ASN A 158 25.05 -7.42 -15.22
N LEU A 159 25.79 -8.51 -15.48
CA LEU A 159 25.76 -9.69 -14.65
C LEU A 159 26.24 -9.40 -13.22
N ALA A 160 27.31 -8.61 -13.07
CA ALA A 160 27.83 -8.22 -11.75
C ALA A 160 26.85 -7.28 -11.01
N GLU A 161 26.18 -6.37 -11.72
CA GLU A 161 25.15 -5.51 -11.16
C GLU A 161 23.91 -6.31 -10.71
N GLU A 162 23.44 -7.25 -11.53
CA GLU A 162 22.34 -8.14 -11.16
C GLU A 162 22.71 -9.07 -10.00
N GLN A 163 23.97 -9.52 -9.90
CA GLN A 163 24.46 -10.25 -8.73
C GLN A 163 24.43 -9.39 -7.47
N ARG A 164 24.84 -8.11 -7.55
CA ARG A 164 24.76 -7.17 -6.42
C ARG A 164 23.32 -6.88 -6.01
N LYS A 165 22.42 -6.65 -6.98
CA LYS A 165 20.99 -6.48 -6.70
C LYS A 165 20.38 -7.71 -6.03
N ASN A 166 20.72 -8.91 -6.51
CA ASN A 166 20.29 -10.16 -5.89
C ASN A 166 20.81 -10.33 -4.46
N GLN A 167 22.05 -9.93 -4.18
CA GLN A 167 22.60 -9.94 -2.81
C GLN A 167 21.84 -8.97 -1.90
N VAL A 168 21.57 -7.74 -2.36
CA VAL A 168 20.77 -6.76 -1.60
C VAL A 168 19.36 -7.29 -1.32
N LEU A 169 18.70 -7.89 -2.31
CA LEU A 169 17.38 -8.51 -2.12
C LEU A 169 17.43 -9.71 -1.16
N GLN A 170 18.52 -10.48 -1.16
CA GLN A 170 18.73 -11.55 -0.19
C GLN A 170 18.89 -11.00 1.23
N ASP A 171 19.68 -9.94 1.41
CA ASP A 171 19.86 -9.26 2.70
C ASP A 171 18.53 -8.65 3.20
N GLU A 172 17.74 -8.04 2.31
CA GLU A 172 16.41 -7.52 2.63
C GLU A 172 15.44 -8.65 3.02
N LEU A 173 15.46 -9.78 2.31
CA LEU A 173 14.66 -10.95 2.66
C LEU A 173 15.07 -11.54 4.02
N GLU A 174 16.36 -11.57 4.34
CA GLU A 174 16.85 -12.01 5.65
C GLU A 174 16.45 -11.05 6.77
N ALA A 175 16.56 -9.73 6.54
CA ALA A 175 16.09 -8.71 7.47
C ALA A 175 14.57 -8.81 7.72
N LEU A 176 13.78 -9.03 6.66
CA LEU A 176 12.34 -9.25 6.77
C LEU A 176 12.02 -10.56 7.50
N LYS A 177 12.76 -11.65 7.28
CA LYS A 177 12.61 -12.91 8.04
C LYS A 177 12.96 -12.73 9.52
N ILE A 178 13.92 -11.88 9.86
CA ILE A 178 14.24 -11.53 11.25
C ILE A 178 13.10 -10.71 11.85
N ARG A 179 12.60 -9.66 11.17
CA ARG A 179 11.45 -8.87 11.62
C ARG A 179 10.19 -9.71 11.80
N LEU A 180 9.93 -10.65 10.89
CA LEU A 180 8.80 -11.56 10.97
C LEU A 180 8.94 -12.48 12.19
N ARG A 181 10.14 -13.00 12.46
CA ARG A 181 10.41 -13.76 13.70
C ARG A 181 10.21 -12.91 14.96
N VAL A 182 10.62 -11.64 14.95
CA VAL A 182 10.38 -10.70 16.07
C VAL A 182 8.89 -10.45 16.26
N LEU A 183 8.14 -10.17 15.19
CA LEU A 183 6.68 -10.00 15.25
C LEU A 183 5.95 -11.29 15.68
N GLU A 184 6.42 -12.45 15.24
CA GLU A 184 5.92 -13.75 15.70
C GLU A 184 6.22 -13.98 17.18
N HIS A 185 7.38 -13.52 17.66
CA HIS A 185 7.78 -13.59 19.07
C HIS A 185 6.96 -12.62 19.93
N GLU A 186 6.74 -11.38 19.47
CA GLU A 186 5.88 -10.38 20.10
C GLU A 186 4.42 -10.86 20.16
N LYS A 187 3.93 -11.54 19.12
CA LYS A 187 2.63 -12.23 19.14
C LYS A 187 2.58 -13.40 20.12
N ARG A 188 3.71 -14.09 20.36
CA ARG A 188 3.80 -15.23 21.29
C ARG A 188 4.00 -14.79 22.75
N GLU A 189 4.68 -13.67 23.00
CA GLU A 189 5.07 -13.21 24.35
C GLU A 189 4.14 -12.16 24.98
N GLY A 190 3.09 -11.71 24.28
CA GLY A 190 1.91 -11.14 24.92
C GLY A 190 1.75 -9.64 24.78
N GLY A 191 0.82 -9.25 23.92
CA GLY A 191 -0.06 -8.11 24.14
C GLY A 191 -1.39 -8.63 24.67
N GLN A 192 -1.83 -8.14 25.83
CA GLN A 192 -3.23 -8.27 26.24
C GLN A 192 -4.07 -7.47 25.25
N GLU A 193 -4.53 -8.11 24.18
CA GLU A 193 -5.56 -7.54 23.32
C GLU A 193 -6.91 -7.73 24.02
N TYR A 194 -7.53 -6.62 24.43
CA TYR A 194 -8.96 -6.59 24.68
C TYR A 194 -9.65 -6.99 23.38
N ILE A 195 -10.13 -8.24 23.33
CA ILE A 195 -11.05 -8.68 22.30
C ILE A 195 -12.38 -7.97 22.57
N VAL A 196 -12.57 -6.79 21.99
CA VAL A 196 -13.91 -6.32 21.70
C VAL A 196 -14.42 -7.17 20.54
N LYS A 197 -15.10 -8.26 20.88
CA LYS A 197 -15.98 -8.96 19.96
C LYS A 197 -17.15 -8.04 19.67
N GLU A 198 -17.00 -7.13 18.72
CA GLU A 198 -18.15 -6.70 17.94
C GLU A 198 -18.62 -7.92 17.15
N VAL A 199 -19.60 -8.63 17.71
CA VAL A 199 -20.35 -9.65 16.98
C VAL A 199 -21.25 -8.91 15.99
N LEU A 200 -20.66 -8.43 14.89
CA LEU A 200 -21.42 -8.22 13.68
C LEU A 200 -21.82 -9.62 13.20
N ARG A 201 -23.10 -9.97 13.45
CA ARG A 201 -23.76 -11.05 12.72
C ARG A 201 -23.72 -10.65 11.25
N ILE A 202 -22.72 -11.14 10.52
CA ILE A 202 -22.80 -11.23 9.07
C ILE A 202 -23.92 -12.23 8.82
N GLU A 203 -25.13 -11.74 8.54
CA GLU A 203 -26.17 -12.57 7.98
C GLU A 203 -25.60 -13.14 6.68
N GLN A 204 -25.36 -14.46 6.66
CA GLN A 204 -25.01 -15.15 5.42
C GLN A 204 -26.11 -14.86 4.41
N ASP A 205 -25.72 -14.35 3.25
CA ASP A 205 -26.64 -14.09 2.16
C ASP A 205 -27.41 -15.38 1.84
N LYS A 206 -28.70 -15.38 2.17
CA LYS A 206 -29.57 -16.57 2.05
C LYS A 206 -29.64 -17.06 0.61
N ALA A 207 -29.42 -16.17 -0.36
CA ALA A 207 -29.35 -16.52 -1.77
C ALA A 207 -28.09 -17.36 -2.07
N GLN A 208 -26.92 -16.92 -1.60
CA GLN A 208 -25.66 -17.65 -1.80
C GLN A 208 -25.66 -19.00 -1.06
N ALA A 209 -26.23 -19.07 0.15
CA ALA A 209 -26.37 -20.32 0.88
C ALA A 209 -27.32 -21.30 0.15
N ALA A 210 -28.41 -20.80 -0.45
CA ALA A 210 -29.34 -21.61 -1.23
C ALA A 210 -28.72 -22.10 -2.55
N GLU A 211 -27.88 -21.28 -3.21
CA GLU A 211 -27.14 -21.69 -4.41
C GLU A 211 -26.07 -22.75 -4.10
N ILE A 212 -25.33 -22.60 -2.99
CA ILE A 212 -24.38 -23.62 -2.54
C ILE A 212 -25.10 -24.92 -2.19
N LEU A 213 -26.30 -24.87 -1.60
CA LEU A 213 -27.10 -26.06 -1.35
C LEU A 213 -27.56 -26.72 -2.65
N LYS A 214 -28.06 -25.95 -3.62
CA LYS A 214 -28.42 -26.48 -4.95
C LYS A 214 -27.24 -27.12 -5.68
N LEU A 215 -26.08 -26.47 -5.68
CA LEU A 215 -24.86 -27.02 -6.30
C LEU A 215 -24.37 -28.28 -5.58
N LYS A 216 -24.55 -28.37 -4.25
CA LYS A 216 -24.27 -29.60 -3.49
C LYS A 216 -25.25 -30.71 -3.81
N GLU A 217 -26.54 -30.40 -3.93
CA GLU A 217 -27.57 -31.35 -4.35
C GLU A 217 -27.31 -31.85 -5.78
N GLU A 218 -26.98 -30.97 -6.72
CA GLU A 218 -26.59 -31.33 -8.10
C GLU A 218 -25.31 -32.18 -8.14
N LEU A 219 -24.30 -31.87 -7.32
CA LEU A 219 -23.09 -32.69 -7.19
C LEU A 219 -23.39 -34.07 -6.58
N GLU A 220 -24.27 -34.15 -5.60
CA GLU A 220 -24.71 -35.43 -5.03
C GLU A 220 -25.54 -36.24 -6.03
N GLU A 221 -26.38 -35.61 -6.83
CA GLU A 221 -27.10 -36.26 -7.92
C GLU A 221 -26.15 -36.77 -9.01
N LEU A 222 -25.15 -35.98 -9.40
CA LEU A 222 -24.12 -36.41 -10.34
C LEU A 222 -23.30 -37.59 -9.80
N ARG A 223 -22.94 -37.57 -8.50
CA ARG A 223 -22.28 -38.70 -7.83
C ARG A 223 -23.17 -39.95 -7.76
N ARG A 224 -24.48 -39.79 -7.54
CA ARG A 224 -25.44 -40.91 -7.60
C ARG A 224 -25.53 -41.48 -9.01
N GLN A 225 -25.57 -40.63 -10.04
CA GLN A 225 -25.56 -41.05 -11.45
C GLN A 225 -24.24 -41.72 -11.86
N GLU A 226 -23.11 -41.24 -11.34
CA GLU A 226 -21.81 -41.88 -11.53
C GLU A 226 -21.81 -43.28 -10.89
N GLY A 227 -22.29 -43.41 -9.65
CA GLY A 227 -22.44 -44.71 -8.99
C GLY A 227 -23.38 -45.67 -9.73
N THR A 228 -24.50 -45.20 -10.29
CA THR A 228 -25.38 -46.05 -11.12
C THR A 228 -24.69 -46.46 -12.41
N ARG A 229 -24.01 -45.54 -13.10
CA ARG A 229 -23.24 -45.87 -14.33
C ARG A 229 -22.08 -46.82 -14.05
N GLU A 230 -21.39 -46.67 -12.93
CA GLU A 230 -20.36 -47.62 -12.50
C GLU A 230 -20.96 -49.00 -12.23
N SER A 231 -22.11 -49.06 -11.57
CA SER A 231 -22.82 -50.32 -11.34
C SER A 231 -23.31 -50.97 -12.65
N GLU A 232 -23.80 -50.18 -13.61
CA GLU A 232 -24.16 -50.64 -14.96
C GLU A 232 -22.94 -51.15 -15.72
N VAL A 233 -21.81 -50.46 -15.64
CA VAL A 233 -20.55 -50.90 -16.24
C VAL A 233 -20.08 -52.22 -15.61
N ILE A 234 -20.21 -52.39 -14.30
CA ILE A 234 -19.90 -53.64 -13.61
C ILE A 234 -20.84 -54.76 -14.06
N LEU A 235 -22.15 -54.49 -14.15
CA LEU A 235 -23.15 -55.45 -14.64
C LEU A 235 -22.89 -55.84 -16.10
N LEU A 236 -22.54 -54.89 -16.96
CA LEU A 236 -22.18 -55.14 -18.36
C LEU A 236 -20.89 -55.96 -18.46
N ARG A 237 -19.87 -55.65 -17.63
CA ARG A 237 -18.65 -56.46 -17.55
C ARG A 237 -18.93 -57.88 -17.06
N GLN A 238 -19.83 -58.04 -16.09
CA GLN A 238 -20.28 -59.35 -15.62
C GLN A 238 -21.09 -60.10 -16.69
N GLN A 239 -21.97 -59.43 -17.43
CA GLN A 239 -22.70 -60.01 -18.55
C GLN A 239 -21.76 -60.43 -19.68
N ILE A 240 -20.75 -59.61 -20.01
CA ILE A 240 -19.71 -59.97 -20.98
C ILE A 240 -18.93 -61.19 -20.50
N ALA A 241 -18.58 -61.26 -19.22
CA ALA A 241 -17.91 -62.42 -18.63
C ALA A 241 -18.80 -63.68 -18.68
N VAL A 242 -20.08 -63.56 -18.34
CA VAL A 242 -21.06 -64.65 -18.42
C VAL A 242 -21.25 -65.10 -19.87
N LEU A 243 -21.48 -64.19 -20.82
CA LEU A 243 -21.62 -64.47 -22.26
C LEU A 243 -20.34 -65.09 -22.84
N SER A 244 -19.16 -64.66 -22.39
CA SER A 244 -17.89 -65.29 -22.79
C SER A 244 -17.76 -66.70 -22.23
N SER A 245 -18.27 -66.95 -21.01
CA SER A 245 -18.31 -68.29 -20.41
C SER A 245 -19.41 -69.17 -21.02
N GLU A 246 -20.53 -68.59 -21.47
CA GLU A 246 -21.61 -69.29 -22.17
C GLU A 246 -21.18 -69.69 -23.57
N LYS A 247 -20.45 -68.83 -24.31
CA LYS A 247 -19.79 -69.22 -25.56
C LYS A 247 -18.79 -70.36 -25.37
N ASN A 248 -18.10 -70.42 -24.24
CA ASN A 248 -17.21 -71.54 -23.89
C ASN A 248 -18.00 -72.80 -23.47
N LYS A 249 -19.19 -72.66 -22.85
CA LYS A 249 -20.05 -73.79 -22.45
C LYS A 249 -20.92 -74.34 -23.59
N GLU A 250 -21.32 -73.52 -24.57
CA GLU A 250 -21.97 -73.97 -25.81
C GLU A 250 -21.02 -74.81 -26.67
N GLN A 251 -19.70 -74.64 -26.50
CA GLN A 251 -18.67 -75.52 -27.08
C GLN A 251 -18.45 -76.83 -26.29
N GLU A 252 -18.93 -76.94 -25.05
CA GLU A 252 -18.77 -78.13 -24.19
C GLU A 252 -20.06 -78.94 -23.95
N LYS A 253 -21.23 -78.51 -24.46
CA LYS A 253 -22.51 -79.24 -24.37
C LYS A 253 -23.02 -79.74 -25.72
N VAL A 254 -22.18 -80.41 -26.49
CA VAL A 254 -22.66 -81.37 -27.51
C VAL A 254 -21.84 -82.66 -27.42
N THR A 255 -21.78 -83.26 -26.23
CA THR A 255 -21.56 -84.70 -26.08
C THR A 255 -22.18 -85.15 -24.77
N GLU A 256 -23.38 -85.72 -24.83
CA GLU A 256 -23.61 -87.12 -24.44
C GLU A 256 -25.09 -87.54 -24.60
N LYS A 257 -25.28 -88.51 -25.52
CA LYS A 257 -26.13 -89.71 -25.42
C LYS A 257 -27.64 -89.57 -25.18
N GLU A 258 -28.39 -89.57 -26.28
CA GLU A 258 -29.60 -90.41 -26.40
C GLU A 258 -29.51 -91.25 -27.68
N VAL A 259 -29.73 -92.55 -27.51
CA VAL A 259 -29.68 -93.58 -28.56
C VAL A 259 -30.94 -93.47 -29.41
N LEU A 260 -30.82 -92.89 -30.61
CA LEU A 260 -31.67 -93.24 -31.73
C LEU A 260 -30.75 -93.58 -32.91
N LYS A 261 -30.90 -94.82 -33.40
CA LYS A 261 -30.11 -95.41 -34.49
C LYS A 261 -30.08 -94.48 -35.70
N LEU A 262 -28.96 -93.83 -35.92
CA LEU A 262 -28.60 -93.25 -37.20
C LEU A 262 -27.33 -93.98 -37.66
N GLN A 263 -27.45 -94.66 -38.80
CA GLN A 263 -26.30 -95.20 -39.51
C GLN A 263 -25.39 -94.01 -39.82
N ASN A 264 -24.28 -93.88 -39.09
CA ASN A 264 -23.23 -92.97 -39.51
C ASN A 264 -22.57 -93.57 -40.75
N ASP A 265 -22.54 -92.80 -41.84
CA ASP A 265 -21.81 -93.18 -43.03
C ASP A 265 -20.32 -93.39 -42.69
N PRO A 266 -19.70 -94.53 -43.07
CA PRO A 266 -18.30 -94.83 -42.74
C PRO A 266 -17.31 -93.82 -43.33
N GLN A 267 -17.74 -93.06 -44.34
CA GLN A 267 -16.94 -92.00 -44.96
C GLN A 267 -16.84 -90.77 -44.05
N LEU A 268 -17.91 -90.38 -43.36
CA LEU A 268 -17.91 -89.22 -42.47
C LEU A 268 -17.07 -89.45 -41.20
N GLU A 269 -17.08 -90.69 -40.68
CA GLU A 269 -16.21 -91.07 -39.55
C GLU A 269 -14.73 -91.07 -39.95
N MET A 270 -14.41 -91.46 -41.18
CA MET A 270 -13.05 -91.42 -41.69
C MET A 270 -12.60 -89.97 -41.91
N GLU A 271 -13.44 -89.10 -42.45
CA GLU A 271 -13.17 -87.67 -42.58
C GLU A 271 -12.99 -86.98 -41.22
N PHE A 272 -13.82 -87.33 -40.23
CA PHE A 272 -13.68 -86.80 -38.86
C PHE A 272 -12.36 -87.27 -38.21
N ARG A 273 -11.96 -88.53 -38.40
CA ARG A 273 -10.64 -89.01 -37.95
C ARG A 273 -9.50 -88.29 -38.66
N MET A 274 -9.60 -88.11 -39.98
CA MET A 274 -8.59 -87.35 -40.73
C MET A 274 -8.50 -85.91 -40.25
N LEU A 275 -9.62 -85.26 -39.92
CA LEU A 275 -9.66 -83.91 -39.35
C LEU A 275 -9.10 -83.84 -37.93
N GLN A 276 -9.33 -84.87 -37.11
CA GLN A 276 -8.69 -84.97 -35.80
C GLN A 276 -7.18 -85.15 -35.93
N GLU A 277 -6.73 -86.03 -36.82
CA GLU A 277 -5.31 -86.22 -37.08
C GLU A 277 -4.64 -84.98 -37.70
N THR A 278 -5.32 -84.22 -38.56
CA THR A 278 -4.77 -82.95 -39.07
C THR A 278 -4.69 -81.90 -37.97
N LYS A 279 -5.70 -81.80 -37.10
CA LYS A 279 -5.67 -80.90 -35.94
C LYS A 279 -4.53 -81.25 -34.97
N GLU A 280 -4.30 -82.54 -34.72
CA GLU A 280 -3.19 -83.03 -33.89
C GLU A 280 -1.83 -82.81 -34.55
N ARG A 281 -1.72 -82.99 -35.88
CA ARG A 281 -0.50 -82.66 -36.62
C ARG A 281 -0.21 -81.16 -36.59
N GLU A 282 -1.23 -80.32 -36.77
CA GLU A 282 -1.08 -78.87 -36.67
C GLU A 282 -0.73 -78.41 -35.25
N SER A 283 -1.32 -78.99 -34.20
CA SER A 283 -0.96 -78.65 -32.82
C SER A 283 0.47 -79.08 -32.50
N ALA A 284 0.90 -80.25 -32.96
CA ALA A 284 2.28 -80.71 -32.82
C ALA A 284 3.27 -79.81 -33.60
N LEU A 285 2.90 -79.31 -34.78
CA LEU A 285 3.71 -78.35 -35.53
C LEU A 285 3.79 -76.99 -34.82
N ARG A 286 2.68 -76.49 -34.27
CA ARG A 286 2.67 -75.26 -33.45
C ARG A 286 3.55 -75.41 -32.21
N GLN A 287 3.47 -76.53 -31.51
CA GLN A 287 4.35 -76.82 -30.37
C GLN A 287 5.82 -76.85 -30.77
N LYS A 288 6.17 -77.50 -31.88
CA LYS A 288 7.55 -77.47 -32.41
C LYS A 288 8.03 -76.06 -32.73
N HIS A 289 7.18 -75.23 -33.34
CA HIS A 289 7.52 -73.84 -33.61
C HIS A 289 7.62 -72.98 -32.34
N GLU A 290 6.79 -73.23 -31.32
CA GLU A 290 6.91 -72.59 -30.00
C GLU A 290 8.19 -73.02 -29.27
N GLU A 291 8.58 -74.29 -29.36
CA GLU A 291 9.86 -74.82 -28.87
C GLU A 291 11.04 -74.20 -29.62
N GLU A 292 10.98 -74.07 -30.95
CA GLU A 292 11.98 -73.37 -31.76
C GLU A 292 12.07 -71.89 -31.39
N LEU A 293 10.93 -71.23 -31.18
CA LEU A 293 10.87 -69.81 -30.82
C LEU A 293 11.40 -69.58 -29.42
N SER A 294 11.07 -70.45 -28.46
CA SER A 294 11.64 -70.41 -27.10
C SER A 294 13.14 -70.71 -27.10
N PHE A 295 13.60 -71.67 -27.91
CA PHE A 295 15.02 -71.94 -28.12
C PHE A 295 15.75 -70.75 -28.75
N LEU A 296 15.16 -70.10 -29.76
CA LEU A 296 15.70 -68.89 -30.37
C LEU A 296 15.71 -67.71 -29.40
N GLN A 297 14.69 -67.55 -28.57
CA GLN A 297 14.64 -66.55 -27.50
C GLN A 297 15.71 -66.82 -26.43
N GLU A 298 15.91 -68.07 -26.03
CA GLU A 298 16.99 -68.44 -25.11
C GLU A 298 18.37 -68.20 -25.74
N LYS A 299 18.55 -68.55 -27.01
CA LYS A 299 19.78 -68.30 -27.76
C LYS A 299 20.02 -66.80 -27.91
N LEU A 300 18.98 -66.01 -28.14
CA LEU A 300 19.04 -64.54 -28.20
C LEU A 300 19.41 -63.97 -26.83
N LYS A 301 18.80 -64.44 -25.73
CA LYS A 301 19.20 -64.06 -24.37
C LYS A 301 20.64 -64.46 -24.04
N ARG A 302 21.13 -65.59 -24.54
CA ARG A 302 22.54 -66.01 -24.40
C ARG A 302 23.45 -65.10 -25.20
N LEU A 303 23.11 -64.79 -26.45
CA LEU A 303 23.85 -63.85 -27.30
C LEU A 303 23.80 -62.42 -26.76
N GLU A 304 22.72 -61.99 -26.12
CA GLU A 304 22.62 -60.69 -25.43
C GLU A 304 23.48 -60.66 -24.17
N LYS A 305 23.55 -61.76 -23.41
CA LYS A 305 24.47 -61.89 -22.29
C LYS A 305 25.92 -61.94 -22.75
N GLU A 306 26.22 -62.69 -23.81
CA GLU A 306 27.54 -62.73 -24.44
C GLU A 306 27.90 -61.38 -25.05
N ARG A 307 26.94 -60.65 -25.63
CA ARG A 307 27.08 -59.28 -26.10
C ARG A 307 27.32 -58.33 -24.94
N ALA A 308 26.61 -58.44 -23.82
CA ALA A 308 26.86 -57.63 -22.62
C ALA A 308 28.23 -57.95 -21.99
N ILE A 309 28.65 -59.22 -22.04
CA ILE A 309 29.98 -59.66 -21.58
C ILE A 309 31.06 -59.22 -22.58
N ALA A 310 30.78 -59.18 -23.89
CA ALA A 310 31.69 -58.72 -24.92
C ALA A 310 31.78 -57.19 -24.92
N GLU A 311 30.68 -56.45 -24.80
CA GLU A 311 30.63 -55.00 -24.56
C GLU A 311 31.34 -54.64 -23.24
N GLY A 312 31.18 -55.47 -22.20
CA GLY A 312 31.95 -55.36 -20.95
C GLY A 312 33.43 -55.74 -21.06
N LYS A 313 33.84 -56.49 -22.09
CA LYS A 313 35.25 -56.87 -22.37
C LYS A 313 35.92 -56.04 -23.47
N ILE A 314 35.14 -55.37 -24.32
CA ILE A 314 35.57 -54.48 -25.42
C ILE A 314 35.76 -53.03 -24.91
N THR A 315 35.37 -52.73 -23.66
CA THR A 315 35.72 -51.47 -22.97
C THR A 315 37.15 -51.45 -22.40
N VAL A 316 38.07 -52.24 -22.98
CA VAL A 316 39.51 -52.07 -22.77
C VAL A 316 40.24 -52.19 -24.11
N LYS A 317 40.72 -51.03 -24.58
CA LYS A 317 41.49 -50.76 -25.81
C LYS A 317 40.67 -50.39 -27.06
N GLU A 318 39.99 -49.26 -26.99
CA GLU A 318 40.27 -48.14 -27.90
C GLU A 318 39.74 -46.85 -27.28
N VAL A 319 40.68 -45.94 -27.01
CA VAL A 319 40.44 -44.68 -26.32
C VAL A 319 39.84 -43.71 -27.33
N LEU A 320 38.51 -43.55 -27.28
CA LEU A 320 37.87 -42.25 -27.49
C LEU A 320 37.26 -41.85 -26.15
N LYS A 321 37.95 -40.93 -25.47
CA LYS A 321 37.44 -40.29 -24.25
C LYS A 321 36.16 -39.53 -24.61
N VAL A 322 35.01 -40.15 -24.38
CA VAL A 322 33.85 -39.37 -23.95
C VAL A 322 34.18 -39.03 -22.50
N GLU A 323 34.80 -37.88 -22.28
CA GLU A 323 34.79 -37.26 -20.96
C GLU A 323 33.31 -37.09 -20.61
N LYS A 324 32.79 -37.99 -19.79
CA LYS A 324 31.54 -37.73 -19.09
C LYS A 324 31.82 -36.50 -18.27
N ASP A 325 31.10 -35.41 -18.54
CA ASP A 325 31.23 -34.20 -17.76
C ASP A 325 30.87 -34.53 -16.31
N LEU A 326 31.91 -34.68 -15.49
CA LEU A 326 31.79 -34.98 -14.05
C LEU A 326 30.94 -33.93 -13.33
N VAL A 327 30.85 -32.73 -13.91
CA VAL A 327 30.01 -31.63 -13.44
C VAL A 327 28.53 -31.97 -13.63
N ILE A 328 28.12 -32.40 -14.83
CA ILE A 328 26.73 -32.78 -15.12
C ILE A 328 26.30 -34.00 -14.30
N GLU A 329 27.18 -35.00 -14.13
CA GLU A 329 26.86 -36.15 -13.27
C GLU A 329 26.73 -35.74 -11.79
N ARG A 330 27.52 -34.78 -11.31
CA ARG A 330 27.37 -34.22 -9.96
C ARG A 330 26.08 -33.43 -9.82
N GLU A 331 25.75 -32.58 -10.78
CA GLU A 331 24.51 -31.80 -10.79
C GLU A 331 23.28 -32.72 -10.83
N VAL A 332 23.29 -33.76 -11.67
CA VAL A 332 22.19 -34.75 -11.73
C VAL A 332 22.07 -35.51 -10.41
N ASN A 333 23.19 -35.84 -9.75
CA ASN A 333 23.17 -36.50 -8.44
C ASN A 333 22.73 -35.55 -7.32
N GLU A 334 23.11 -34.27 -7.38
CA GLU A 334 22.65 -33.23 -6.46
C GLU A 334 21.15 -32.96 -6.62
N LEU A 335 20.64 -32.87 -7.85
CA LEU A 335 19.21 -32.73 -8.14
C LEU A 335 18.43 -33.96 -7.70
N ARG A 336 18.97 -35.17 -7.87
CA ARG A 336 18.36 -36.40 -7.34
C ARG A 336 18.30 -36.38 -5.82
N ARG A 337 19.38 -35.96 -5.16
CA ARG A 337 19.42 -35.83 -3.70
C ARG A 337 18.44 -34.78 -3.20
N GLN A 338 18.37 -33.60 -3.84
CA GLN A 338 17.41 -32.56 -3.51
C GLN A 338 15.97 -33.03 -3.70
N TYR A 339 15.68 -33.76 -4.78
CA TYR A 339 14.36 -34.35 -5.02
C TYR A 339 14.00 -35.39 -3.94
N GLU A 340 14.95 -36.25 -3.55
CA GLU A 340 14.74 -37.22 -2.47
C GLU A 340 14.55 -36.55 -1.11
N ASP A 341 15.31 -35.49 -0.83
CA ASP A 341 15.20 -34.69 0.40
C ASP A 341 13.83 -33.98 0.44
N GLU A 342 13.40 -33.32 -0.63
CA GLU A 342 12.07 -32.69 -0.72
C GLU A 342 10.93 -33.71 -0.64
N LYS A 343 11.09 -34.90 -1.23
CA LYS A 343 10.14 -36.01 -1.08
C LYS A 343 10.08 -36.52 0.36
N SER A 344 11.21 -36.53 1.07
CA SER A 344 11.27 -36.91 2.49
C SER A 344 10.61 -35.86 3.39
N LYS A 345 10.81 -34.56 3.12
CA LYS A 345 10.15 -33.44 3.79
C LYS A 345 8.64 -33.41 3.51
N GLY A 346 8.24 -33.71 2.27
CA GLY A 346 6.82 -33.88 1.93
C GLY A 346 6.16 -34.95 2.79
N ARG A 347 6.82 -36.10 2.94
CA ARG A 347 6.35 -37.19 3.82
C ARG A 347 6.35 -36.82 5.31
N SER A 348 7.31 -36.03 5.80
CA SER A 348 7.28 -35.56 7.20
C SER A 348 6.14 -34.56 7.42
N ASN A 349 5.94 -33.62 6.50
CA ASN A 349 4.85 -32.64 6.58
C ASN A 349 3.47 -33.32 6.47
N GLU A 350 3.33 -34.36 5.64
CA GLU A 350 2.12 -35.18 5.59
C GLU A 350 1.85 -35.91 6.91
N ARG A 351 2.90 -36.41 7.58
CA ARG A 351 2.77 -37.02 8.91
C ARG A 351 2.38 -35.98 9.97
N GLU A 352 3.04 -34.82 9.99
CA GLU A 352 2.71 -33.72 10.90
C GLU A 352 1.28 -33.22 10.68
N LYS A 353 0.86 -33.07 9.42
CA LYS A 353 -0.53 -32.74 9.07
C LYS A 353 -1.50 -33.80 9.58
N ALA A 354 -1.18 -35.08 9.41
CA ALA A 354 -2.01 -36.18 9.92
C ALA A 354 -2.06 -36.19 11.46
N GLU A 355 -0.95 -35.89 12.14
CA GLU A 355 -0.88 -35.77 13.60
C GLU A 355 -1.67 -34.57 14.11
N LEU A 356 -1.57 -33.42 13.46
CA LEU A 356 -2.36 -32.23 13.77
C LEU A 356 -3.84 -32.46 13.54
N LEU A 357 -4.21 -33.12 12.43
CA LEU A 357 -5.61 -33.50 12.17
C LEU A 357 -6.13 -34.48 13.22
N ARG A 358 -5.34 -35.47 13.64
CA ARG A 358 -5.72 -36.35 14.77
C ARG A 358 -5.84 -35.57 16.07
N LYS A 359 -4.96 -34.61 16.34
CA LYS A 359 -5.03 -33.78 17.55
C LYS A 359 -6.24 -32.86 17.54
N ILE A 360 -6.58 -32.29 16.38
CA ILE A 360 -7.81 -31.52 16.18
C ILE A 360 -9.02 -32.42 16.40
N GLN A 361 -9.06 -33.63 15.83
CA GLN A 361 -10.13 -34.59 16.06
C GLN A 361 -10.23 -35.00 17.53
N LEU A 362 -9.11 -35.25 18.22
CA LEU A 362 -9.10 -35.55 19.65
C LEU A 362 -9.61 -34.35 20.48
N LEU A 363 -9.24 -33.12 20.12
CA LEU A 363 -9.75 -31.91 20.77
C LEU A 363 -11.23 -31.68 20.46
N GLU A 364 -11.69 -31.96 19.26
CA GLU A 364 -13.10 -31.90 18.87
C GLU A 364 -13.91 -32.99 19.58
N GLU A 365 -13.35 -34.19 19.75
CA GLU A 365 -13.91 -35.29 20.55
C GLU A 365 -13.91 -34.96 22.06
N GLU A 366 -12.88 -34.30 22.58
CA GLU A 366 -12.82 -33.80 23.96
C GLU A 366 -13.82 -32.65 24.17
N ASN A 367 -13.98 -31.76 23.19
CA ASN A 367 -14.95 -30.67 23.22
C ASN A 367 -16.40 -31.16 23.03
N SER A 368 -16.61 -32.26 22.30
CA SER A 368 -17.93 -32.87 22.08
C SER A 368 -18.30 -33.91 23.13
N LYS A 369 -17.33 -34.42 23.92
CA LYS A 369 -17.60 -35.10 25.18
C LYS A 369 -18.20 -34.09 26.15
N VAL A 370 -19.53 -34.12 26.27
CA VAL A 370 -20.27 -33.40 27.31
C VAL A 370 -19.77 -33.90 28.66
N VAL A 371 -18.84 -33.17 29.27
CA VAL A 371 -18.49 -33.37 30.67
C VAL A 371 -19.73 -32.95 31.45
N VAL A 372 -20.49 -33.94 31.93
CA VAL A 372 -21.51 -33.72 32.95
C VAL A 372 -20.75 -33.37 34.23
N GLN A 373 -20.35 -32.11 34.33
CA GLN A 373 -19.99 -31.53 35.62
C GLN A 373 -21.31 -31.24 36.32
N GLU A 374 -21.63 -32.03 37.34
CA GLU A 374 -22.49 -31.54 38.41
C GLU A 374 -22.03 -30.12 38.74
N LYS A 375 -22.92 -29.14 38.58
CA LYS A 375 -22.64 -27.75 38.91
C LYS A 375 -22.52 -27.62 40.43
N VAL A 376 -21.43 -28.12 41.02
CA VAL A 376 -20.84 -27.43 42.17
C VAL A 376 -20.18 -26.21 41.57
N ARG A 377 -20.84 -25.06 41.72
CA ARG A 377 -20.24 -23.76 41.41
C ARG A 377 -19.03 -23.59 42.31
N GLU A 378 -17.85 -23.99 41.85
CA GLU A 378 -16.63 -23.35 42.31
C GLU A 378 -16.66 -21.95 41.69
N ILE A 379 -17.25 -21.04 42.45
CA ILE A 379 -17.08 -19.61 42.23
C ILE A 379 -15.57 -19.40 42.37
N VAL A 380 -14.86 -19.30 41.25
CA VAL A 380 -13.63 -18.51 41.24
C VAL A 380 -14.09 -17.15 41.72
N ARG A 381 -13.90 -16.87 43.02
CA ARG A 381 -14.18 -15.56 43.57
C ARG A 381 -13.27 -14.62 42.79
N PRO A 382 -13.80 -13.70 41.98
CA PRO A 382 -13.01 -12.54 41.61
C PRO A 382 -12.55 -11.93 42.94
N ASP A 383 -11.30 -11.48 42.99
CA ASP A 383 -10.68 -11.04 44.24
C ASP A 383 -11.68 -10.11 44.97
N PRO A 384 -12.16 -10.43 46.19
CA PRO A 384 -13.29 -9.71 46.80
C PRO A 384 -12.99 -8.21 46.95
N LYS A 385 -11.71 -7.83 46.94
CA LYS A 385 -11.26 -6.45 46.87
C LYS A 385 -11.52 -5.81 45.50
N ALA A 386 -11.22 -6.49 44.41
CA ALA A 386 -11.51 -6.02 43.06
C ALA A 386 -13.03 -5.94 42.80
N GLU A 387 -13.83 -6.87 43.33
CA GLU A 387 -15.29 -6.77 43.24
C GLU A 387 -15.84 -5.61 44.05
N ASN A 388 -15.32 -5.37 45.26
CA ASN A 388 -15.72 -4.24 46.09
C ASN A 388 -15.29 -2.90 45.48
N GLU A 389 -14.10 -2.83 44.89
CA GLU A 389 -13.62 -1.64 44.17
C GLU A 389 -14.47 -1.37 42.93
N VAL A 390 -14.79 -2.39 42.14
CA VAL A 390 -15.70 -2.25 41.00
C VAL A 390 -17.11 -1.86 41.46
N ALA A 391 -17.59 -2.39 42.59
CA ALA A 391 -18.88 -2.01 43.17
C ALA A 391 -18.86 -0.55 43.66
N ASN A 392 -17.79 -0.11 44.33
CA ASN A 392 -17.60 1.27 44.78
C ASN A 392 -17.51 2.23 43.60
N LEU A 393 -16.73 1.91 42.56
CA LEU A 393 -16.63 2.72 41.34
C LEU A 393 -17.98 2.81 40.60
N ARG A 394 -18.77 1.73 40.59
CA ARG A 394 -20.13 1.75 40.06
C ARG A 394 -21.06 2.64 40.89
N LEU A 395 -20.95 2.61 42.22
CA LEU A 395 -21.71 3.50 43.10
C LEU A 395 -21.29 4.97 42.93
N GLU A 396 -19.99 5.25 42.85
CA GLU A 396 -19.46 6.58 42.58
C GLU A 396 -19.92 7.12 41.22
N LEU A 397 -19.90 6.28 40.17
CA LEU A 397 -20.42 6.67 38.86
C LEU A 397 -21.91 7.03 38.93
N VAL A 398 -22.72 6.20 39.58
CA VAL A 398 -24.16 6.45 39.76
C VAL A 398 -24.41 7.70 40.61
N GLU A 399 -23.60 7.95 41.64
CA GLU A 399 -23.67 9.17 42.44
C GLU A 399 -23.28 10.41 41.64
N GLN A 400 -22.24 10.34 40.80
CA GLN A 400 -21.83 11.44 39.92
C GLN A 400 -22.90 11.72 38.86
N GLU A 401 -23.48 10.67 38.25
CA GLU A 401 -24.62 10.81 37.33
C GLU A 401 -25.83 11.45 38.03
N ARG A 402 -26.10 11.08 39.29
CA ARG A 402 -27.18 11.68 40.09
C ARG A 402 -26.89 13.14 40.44
N ARG A 403 -25.64 13.49 40.77
CA ARG A 403 -25.23 14.89 41.02
C ARG A 403 -25.29 15.73 39.76
N TYR A 404 -24.83 15.19 38.63
CA TYR A 404 -24.92 15.83 37.32
C TYR A 404 -26.39 16.06 36.94
N ARG A 405 -27.25 15.04 37.06
CA ARG A 405 -28.68 15.17 36.81
C ARG A 405 -29.35 16.19 37.73
N GLY A 406 -29.02 16.18 39.02
CA GLY A 406 -29.52 17.18 39.98
C GLY A 406 -29.06 18.60 39.65
N GLY A 407 -27.80 18.77 39.21
CA GLY A 407 -27.27 20.05 38.72
C GLY A 407 -27.96 20.52 37.44
N ASP A 408 -28.18 19.61 36.48
CA ASP A 408 -28.93 19.89 35.24
C ASP A 408 -30.38 20.27 35.51
N GLU A 409 -31.04 19.61 36.47
CA GLU A 409 -32.40 19.94 36.91
C GLU A 409 -32.46 21.32 37.59
N GLN A 410 -31.48 21.64 38.45
CA GLN A 410 -31.36 22.98 39.05
C GLN A 410 -31.08 24.06 38.00
N LEU A 411 -30.20 23.79 37.04
CA LEU A 411 -29.90 24.70 35.94
C LEU A 411 -31.15 24.95 35.09
N LYS A 412 -31.90 23.90 34.76
CA LYS A 412 -33.19 24.02 34.06
C LYS A 412 -34.22 24.80 34.87
N SER A 413 -34.31 24.58 36.19
CA SER A 413 -35.19 25.36 37.07
C SER A 413 -34.80 26.84 37.08
N CYS A 414 -33.52 27.18 37.24
CA CYS A 414 -33.04 28.56 37.18
C CYS A 414 -33.23 29.19 35.79
N GLN A 415 -33.03 28.43 34.70
CA GLN A 415 -33.33 28.89 33.35
C GLN A 415 -34.82 29.16 33.16
N ASN A 416 -35.69 28.29 33.67
CA ASN A 416 -37.13 28.48 33.64
C ASN A 416 -37.58 29.66 34.50
N GLU A 417 -36.96 29.89 35.66
CA GLU A 417 -37.20 31.06 36.51
C GLU A 417 -36.72 32.35 35.84
N LEU A 418 -35.54 32.35 35.23
CA LEU A 418 -35.04 33.48 34.44
C LEU A 418 -35.94 33.73 33.23
N ALA A 419 -36.41 32.69 32.55
CA ALA A 419 -37.38 32.82 31.47
C ALA A 419 -38.72 33.34 32.00
N ALA A 420 -39.20 32.87 33.16
CA ALA A 420 -40.42 33.36 33.79
C ALA A 420 -40.30 34.83 34.25
N LEU A 421 -39.14 35.26 34.75
CA LEU A 421 -38.86 36.65 35.13
C LEU A 421 -38.74 37.56 33.90
N LYS A 422 -38.07 37.08 32.84
CA LYS A 422 -38.02 37.78 31.54
C LYS A 422 -39.41 37.89 30.92
N ASN A 423 -40.21 36.82 30.98
CA ASN A 423 -41.57 36.77 30.46
C ASN A 423 -42.58 37.51 31.34
N ARG A 424 -42.30 37.70 32.64
CA ARG A 424 -43.16 38.50 33.53
C ARG A 424 -43.15 39.98 33.15
N GLY A 425 -42.06 40.49 32.56
CA GLY A 425 -41.87 41.92 32.33
C GLY A 425 -42.05 42.76 33.61
N PRO A 426 -41.87 44.09 33.58
CA PRO A 426 -42.32 44.91 34.69
C PRO A 426 -43.85 44.81 34.79
N LEU A 427 -44.36 44.21 35.86
CA LEU A 427 -45.80 44.23 36.18
C LEU A 427 -46.19 45.68 36.48
N VAL A 428 -46.76 46.37 35.49
CA VAL A 428 -47.51 47.61 35.72
C VAL A 428 -48.86 47.21 36.30
N GLU A 429 -48.94 47.09 37.62
CA GLU A 429 -50.22 47.04 38.31
C GLU A 429 -50.88 48.42 38.21
N VAL A 430 -51.72 48.60 37.19
CA VAL A 430 -52.67 49.72 37.12
C VAL A 430 -53.75 49.46 38.18
N LYS A 431 -53.53 49.97 39.41
CA LYS A 431 -54.61 50.20 40.36
C LYS A 431 -54.98 51.67 40.31
N GLU A 432 -56.12 51.92 39.69
CA GLU A 432 -56.77 53.22 39.58
C GLU A 432 -57.22 53.71 40.97
N VAL A 433 -56.39 54.48 41.68
CA VAL A 433 -56.86 55.35 42.77
C VAL A 433 -56.19 56.72 42.66
N ILE A 434 -56.99 57.65 42.16
CA ILE A 434 -56.98 59.12 42.27
C ILE A 434 -55.71 59.75 42.93
N LYS A 435 -54.90 60.38 42.07
CA LYS A 435 -54.01 61.55 42.28
C LYS A 435 -53.67 61.95 43.74
N GLU A 436 -52.64 61.34 44.28
CA GLU A 436 -51.60 62.06 45.02
C GLU A 436 -50.24 61.73 44.39
N VAL A 437 -49.70 62.72 43.69
CA VAL A 437 -48.38 62.66 43.07
C VAL A 437 -47.36 62.81 44.20
N ILE A 438 -46.88 61.70 44.76
CA ILE A 438 -45.59 61.71 45.44
C ILE A 438 -44.54 61.71 44.33
N LYS A 439 -44.17 62.92 43.88
CA LYS A 439 -42.88 63.15 43.22
C LYS A 439 -41.82 62.71 44.23
N TYR A 440 -40.99 61.72 43.89
CA TYR A 440 -39.63 61.73 44.41
C TYR A 440 -39.00 63.02 43.89
N LYS A 441 -39.04 64.07 44.71
CA LYS A 441 -38.05 65.13 44.59
C LYS A 441 -36.77 64.46 45.07
N ASN A 442 -35.72 64.46 44.25
CA ASN A 442 -34.38 64.37 44.82
C ASN A 442 -34.32 65.39 45.95
N ASP A 443 -33.75 65.02 47.11
CA ASP A 443 -33.61 65.98 48.19
C ASP A 443 -32.96 67.25 47.63
N PRO A 444 -33.54 68.45 47.84
CA PRO A 444 -33.02 69.68 47.24
C PRO A 444 -31.57 69.96 47.66
N GLU A 445 -31.12 69.32 48.74
CA GLU A 445 -29.73 69.34 49.21
C GLU A 445 -28.82 68.50 48.31
N THR A 446 -29.24 67.31 47.89
CA THR A 446 -28.48 66.46 46.96
C THR A 446 -28.36 67.08 45.56
N GLU A 447 -29.39 67.75 45.06
CA GLU A 447 -29.30 68.49 43.79
C GLU A 447 -28.40 69.72 43.91
N LYS A 448 -28.43 70.42 45.05
CA LYS A 448 -27.50 71.53 45.33
C LYS A 448 -26.06 71.05 45.48
N GLU A 449 -25.82 69.89 46.09
CA GLU A 449 -24.50 69.29 46.18
C GLU A 449 -23.99 68.84 44.81
N LEU A 450 -24.84 68.21 44.00
CA LEU A 450 -24.50 67.88 42.62
C LEU A 450 -24.23 69.14 41.77
N GLN A 451 -24.98 70.22 41.97
CA GLN A 451 -24.71 71.50 41.31
C GLN A 451 -23.39 72.11 41.79
N ARG A 452 -23.11 72.11 43.10
CA ARG A 452 -21.83 72.57 43.66
C ARG A 452 -20.64 71.76 43.14
N LEU A 453 -20.76 70.44 43.07
CA LEU A 453 -19.71 69.58 42.52
C LEU A 453 -19.51 69.83 41.02
N ARG A 454 -20.59 70.08 40.26
CA ARG A 454 -20.48 70.48 38.85
C ARG A 454 -19.80 71.84 38.70
N GLU A 455 -20.15 72.82 39.54
CA GLU A 455 -19.51 74.14 39.57
C GLU A 455 -18.02 74.01 39.95
N GLU A 456 -17.67 73.21 40.97
CA GLU A 456 -16.29 72.98 41.36
C GLU A 456 -15.48 72.29 40.24
N ILE A 457 -16.07 71.32 39.53
CA ILE A 457 -15.41 70.71 38.37
C ILE A 457 -15.12 71.76 37.30
N ILE A 458 -16.06 72.66 37.01
CA ILE A 458 -15.86 73.74 36.03
C ILE A 458 -14.78 74.71 36.50
N GLU A 459 -14.79 75.12 37.77
CA GLU A 459 -13.77 76.01 38.35
C GLU A 459 -12.37 75.38 38.34
N ARG A 460 -12.26 74.10 38.68
CA ARG A 460 -11.00 73.33 38.63
C ARG A 460 -10.51 73.18 37.21
N THR A 461 -11.41 72.90 36.26
CA THR A 461 -11.07 72.83 34.83
C THR A 461 -10.55 74.17 34.34
N GLY A 462 -11.21 75.29 34.68
CA GLY A 462 -10.72 76.63 34.35
C GLY A 462 -9.43 77.04 35.08
N ALA A 463 -9.13 76.46 36.25
CA ALA A 463 -7.83 76.64 36.93
C ALA A 463 -6.71 75.85 36.22
N ILE A 464 -7.01 74.63 35.76
CA ILE A 464 -6.08 73.82 34.96
C ILE A 464 -5.78 74.53 33.64
N GLU A 465 -6.80 75.02 32.92
CA GLU A 465 -6.60 75.77 31.67
C GLU A 465 -5.74 77.03 31.88
N ARG A 466 -5.94 77.76 33.00
CA ARG A 466 -5.08 78.92 33.34
C ARG A 466 -3.65 78.50 33.65
N ALA A 467 -3.45 77.42 34.39
CA ALA A 467 -2.13 76.88 34.68
C ALA A 467 -1.43 76.37 33.40
N ASP A 468 -2.16 75.75 32.47
CA ASP A 468 -1.62 75.30 31.18
C ASP A 468 -1.19 76.47 30.31
N LEU A 469 -1.96 77.57 30.30
CA LEU A 469 -1.57 78.82 29.62
C LEU A 469 -0.33 79.44 30.26
N GLU A 470 -0.22 79.45 31.59
CA GLU A 470 0.95 79.94 32.32
C GLU A 470 2.18 79.07 32.05
N ILE A 471 2.03 77.75 32.06
CA ILE A 471 3.09 76.79 31.68
C ILE A 471 3.53 77.05 30.24
N TYR A 472 2.59 77.31 29.33
CA TYR A 472 2.92 77.62 27.95
C TYR A 472 3.71 78.93 27.82
N GLN A 473 3.32 80.00 28.55
CA GLN A 473 4.05 81.26 28.61
C GLN A 473 5.46 81.08 29.20
N LEU A 474 5.58 80.38 30.33
CA LEU A 474 6.87 80.06 30.95
C LEU A 474 7.76 79.23 30.04
N LYS A 475 7.20 78.29 29.26
CA LYS A 475 7.97 77.56 28.25
C LYS A 475 8.48 78.46 27.13
N GLN A 476 7.68 79.42 26.69
CA GLN A 476 8.13 80.43 25.72
C GLN A 476 9.21 81.35 26.31
N GLU A 477 9.09 81.75 27.57
CA GLU A 477 10.12 82.52 28.28
C GLU A 477 11.40 81.72 28.48
N ILE A 478 11.32 80.45 28.89
CA ILE A 478 12.48 79.55 28.96
C ILE A 478 13.13 79.42 27.59
N GLN A 479 12.35 79.34 26.52
CA GLN A 479 12.89 79.27 25.16
C GLN A 479 13.57 80.58 24.77
N ALA A 480 12.98 81.74 25.07
CA ALA A 480 13.60 83.05 24.88
C ALA A 480 14.88 83.24 25.73
N LEU A 481 14.90 82.69 26.95
CA LEU A 481 16.05 82.66 27.85
C LEU A 481 17.15 81.71 27.36
N LYS A 482 16.79 80.60 26.70
CA LYS A 482 17.75 79.72 26.02
C LYS A 482 18.33 80.37 24.76
N ASP A 483 17.51 81.12 24.04
CA ASP A 483 17.91 81.77 22.79
C ASP A 483 18.72 83.05 23.04
N THR A 484 18.63 83.63 24.24
CA THR A 484 19.52 84.70 24.70
C THR A 484 20.84 84.11 25.21
N LYS A 485 21.94 84.40 24.50
CA LYS A 485 23.28 83.95 24.91
C LYS A 485 23.68 84.60 26.25
N PRO A 486 24.15 83.83 27.26
CA PRO A 486 24.54 84.40 28.54
C PRO A 486 25.78 85.29 28.39
N GLN A 487 25.70 86.54 28.86
CA GLN A 487 26.87 87.40 29.02
C GLN A 487 27.71 86.88 30.19
N VAL A 488 28.90 86.37 29.88
CA VAL A 488 29.88 85.92 30.86
C VAL A 488 30.53 87.14 31.53
N GLN A 489 30.26 87.35 32.82
CA GLN A 489 31.14 88.11 33.70
C GLN A 489 31.80 87.13 34.67
N MET A 490 33.09 86.86 34.46
CA MET A 490 33.93 86.11 35.39
C MET A 490 34.25 86.99 36.60
N LYS A 491 33.97 86.50 37.82
CA LYS A 491 34.59 86.97 39.06
C LYS A 491 34.86 85.78 39.97
N GLU A 492 36.14 85.62 40.29
CA GLU A 492 36.68 84.75 41.34
C GLU A 492 36.30 85.28 42.74
N VAL A 493 36.65 84.51 43.79
CA VAL A 493 36.69 84.85 45.24
C VAL A 493 35.43 84.40 46.03
N VAL A 494 35.48 83.78 47.22
CA VAL A 494 36.50 83.09 48.04
C VAL A 494 35.73 82.14 48.98
N GLN A 495 36.43 81.08 49.34
CA GLN A 495 36.25 80.12 50.44
C GLN A 495 35.70 80.71 51.77
N GLU A 496 34.68 80.09 52.35
CA GLU A 496 34.44 80.12 53.81
C GLU A 496 34.30 78.69 54.33
N ILE A 497 35.26 78.32 55.18
CA ILE A 497 35.34 77.05 55.90
C ILE A 497 34.45 77.17 57.15
N LEU A 498 33.41 76.35 57.24
CA LEU A 498 32.76 76.04 58.52
C LEU A 498 33.30 74.69 59.01
N GLN A 499 34.13 74.75 60.06
CA GLN A 499 34.64 73.59 60.77
C GLN A 499 33.50 72.93 61.56
N PHE A 500 32.93 71.84 61.04
CA PHE A 500 32.18 70.89 61.86
C PHE A 500 33.19 70.00 62.59
N ARG A 501 33.21 70.09 63.93
CA ARG A 501 33.85 69.08 64.78
C ARG A 501 32.91 67.88 64.84
N GLU A 502 33.19 66.85 64.05
CA GLU A 502 32.59 65.53 64.21
C GLU A 502 33.32 64.76 65.33
N ASP A 503 32.55 64.02 66.11
CA ASP A 503 33.03 63.24 67.27
C ASP A 503 34.14 62.24 66.86
N PRO A 504 35.20 62.06 67.67
CA PRO A 504 36.36 61.25 67.29
C PRO A 504 36.04 59.77 67.04
N LYS A 505 35.00 59.23 67.69
CA LYS A 505 34.63 57.81 67.58
C LYS A 505 33.87 57.50 66.30
N THR A 506 33.01 58.40 65.82
CA THR A 506 32.34 58.24 64.53
C THR A 506 33.32 58.44 63.38
N ARG A 507 34.34 59.30 63.54
CA ARG A 507 35.44 59.41 62.59
C ARG A 507 36.29 58.14 62.52
N GLU A 508 36.65 57.53 63.66
CA GLU A 508 37.38 56.26 63.68
C GLU A 508 36.57 55.11 63.07
N GLU A 509 35.27 55.03 63.33
CA GLU A 509 34.38 54.03 62.70
C GLU A 509 34.22 54.27 61.20
N VAL A 510 34.05 55.52 60.75
CA VAL A 510 34.00 55.87 59.33
C VAL A 510 35.35 55.61 58.65
N ASP A 511 36.46 55.89 59.32
CA ASP A 511 37.80 55.62 58.77
C ASP A 511 38.08 54.11 58.72
N LEU A 512 37.62 53.31 59.69
CA LEU A 512 37.65 51.83 59.63
C LEU A 512 36.77 51.28 58.50
N LEU A 513 35.56 51.81 58.33
CA LEU A 513 34.67 51.42 57.24
C LEU A 513 35.21 51.86 55.87
N ARG A 514 35.90 53.01 55.80
CA ARG A 514 36.61 53.44 54.58
C ARG A 514 37.79 52.55 54.26
N VAL A 515 38.55 52.11 55.27
CA VAL A 515 39.64 51.14 55.09
C VAL A 515 39.08 49.79 54.65
N GLN A 516 38.01 49.30 55.27
CA GLN A 516 37.36 48.05 54.86
C GLN A 516 36.78 48.13 53.45
N LEU A 517 36.15 49.26 53.08
CA LEU A 517 35.66 49.47 51.72
C LEU A 517 36.81 49.55 50.71
N ALA A 518 37.92 50.21 51.06
CA ALA A 518 39.11 50.27 50.22
C ALA A 518 39.76 48.88 50.07
N ASP A 519 39.81 48.07 51.13
CA ASP A 519 40.34 46.71 51.10
C ASP A 519 39.46 45.78 50.25
N GLU A 520 38.12 45.87 50.37
CA GLU A 520 37.19 45.12 49.51
C GLU A 520 37.28 45.57 48.04
N GLN A 521 37.45 46.88 47.79
CA GLN A 521 37.70 47.39 46.44
C GLN A 521 39.03 46.89 45.89
N MET A 522 40.10 46.88 46.68
CA MET A 522 41.41 46.34 46.27
C MET A 522 41.34 44.84 45.98
N LYS A 523 40.62 44.05 46.82
CA LYS A 523 40.36 42.63 46.54
C LYS A 523 39.59 42.42 45.24
N HIS A 524 38.57 43.25 44.96
CA HIS A 524 37.86 43.20 43.68
C HIS A 524 38.77 43.52 42.49
N MET A 525 39.60 44.57 42.60
CA MET A 525 40.56 44.92 41.55
C MET A 525 41.64 43.84 41.36
N ASP A 526 42.09 43.19 42.43
CA ASP A 526 43.07 42.10 42.36
C ASP A 526 42.47 40.83 41.78
N LEU A 527 41.21 40.49 42.11
CA LEU A 527 40.46 39.41 41.47
C LEU A 527 40.23 39.67 39.97
N GLU A 528 39.93 40.92 39.59
CA GLU A 528 39.83 41.31 38.18
C GLU A 528 41.18 41.21 37.44
N ARG A 529 42.29 41.62 38.09
CA ARG A 529 43.65 41.44 37.55
C ARG A 529 44.01 39.96 37.41
N GLU A 530 43.69 39.12 38.39
CA GLU A 530 43.92 37.69 38.32
C GLU A 530 43.10 37.04 37.21
N ARG A 531 41.84 37.45 37.03
CA ARG A 531 40.99 37.02 35.92
C ARG A 531 41.60 37.41 34.57
N LEU A 532 42.06 38.65 34.41
CA LEU A 532 42.71 39.09 33.16
C LEU A 532 44.00 38.32 32.88
N LEU A 533 44.82 38.06 33.90
CA LEU A 533 46.03 37.22 33.76
C LEU A 533 45.69 35.76 33.41
N GLN A 534 44.58 35.23 33.91
CA GLN A 534 44.09 33.90 33.54
C GLN A 534 43.57 33.89 32.09
N GLU A 535 42.83 34.92 31.67
CA GLU A 535 42.36 35.10 30.29
C GLU A 535 43.53 35.26 29.31
N GLU A 536 44.58 36.01 29.66
CA GLU A 536 45.81 36.12 28.86
C GLU A 536 46.57 34.80 28.77
N LYS A 537 46.66 34.03 29.87
CA LYS A 537 47.26 32.68 29.85
C LYS A 537 46.45 31.71 29.00
N VAL A 538 45.12 31.83 29.00
CA VAL A 538 44.25 31.04 28.11
C VAL A 538 44.50 31.43 26.66
N ARG A 539 44.57 32.73 26.34
CA ARG A 539 44.93 33.20 25.00
C ARG A 539 46.31 32.74 24.54
N GLN A 540 47.33 32.84 25.38
CA GLN A 540 48.67 32.34 25.05
C GLN A 540 48.65 30.83 24.81
N LYS A 541 47.88 30.06 25.59
CA LYS A 541 47.71 28.62 25.34
C LYS A 541 46.92 28.33 24.07
N GLU A 542 45.93 29.14 23.71
CA GLU A 542 45.20 29.05 22.44
C GLU A 542 46.12 29.39 21.24
N GLU A 543 46.99 30.38 21.40
CA GLU A 543 48.03 30.74 20.41
C GLU A 543 49.09 29.64 20.29
N GLU A 544 49.52 29.03 21.39
CA GLU A 544 50.43 27.87 21.38
C GLU A 544 49.77 26.62 20.78
N LEU A 545 48.47 26.39 21.03
CA LEU A 545 47.69 25.31 20.43
C LEU A 545 47.48 25.52 18.92
N SER A 546 47.37 26.77 18.46
CA SER A 546 47.28 27.13 17.04
C SER A 546 48.65 27.18 16.33
N GLN A 547 49.77 27.21 17.06
CA GLN A 547 51.13 27.18 16.50
C GLN A 547 51.80 25.79 16.46
N VAL A 548 51.19 24.73 17.01
CA VAL A 548 51.76 23.37 16.94
C VAL A 548 51.24 22.58 15.72
N LYS A 549 52.05 22.64 14.66
CA LYS A 549 52.15 21.78 13.45
C LYS A 549 51.46 22.29 12.17
N GLU A 550 52.17 23.16 11.46
CA GLU A 550 52.28 23.05 10.01
C GLU A 550 53.77 23.07 9.62
N LYS A 551 54.35 21.88 9.45
CA LYS A 551 55.65 21.73 8.79
C LYS A 551 55.40 21.97 7.30
N VAL A 552 55.71 23.17 6.85
CA VAL A 552 55.74 23.59 5.45
C VAL A 552 56.68 22.69 4.66
N VAL A 553 56.13 21.87 3.76
CA VAL A 553 56.81 21.44 2.53
C VAL A 553 56.07 22.15 1.40
N GLN A 554 56.79 22.99 0.65
CA GLN A 554 56.28 23.67 -0.52
C GLN A 554 55.84 22.62 -1.55
N GLN A 555 54.56 22.60 -1.90
CA GLN A 555 54.07 21.91 -3.08
C GLN A 555 53.02 22.78 -3.78
N GLU A 556 53.17 22.84 -5.09
CA GLU A 556 52.48 23.74 -6.02
C GLU A 556 50.97 23.76 -5.81
N VAL A 557 50.43 24.97 -5.63
CA VAL A 557 48.99 25.21 -5.59
C VAL A 557 48.44 25.08 -7.01
N VAL A 558 48.10 23.85 -7.40
CA VAL A 558 47.06 23.65 -8.42
C VAL A 558 45.75 24.05 -7.75
N LYS A 559 45.09 25.09 -8.28
CA LYS A 559 43.74 25.46 -7.87
C LYS A 559 42.84 24.25 -8.12
N TYR A 560 42.45 23.55 -7.06
CA TYR A 560 41.33 22.63 -7.12
C TYR A 560 40.06 23.46 -7.33
N GLU A 561 39.57 23.52 -8.57
CA GLU A 561 38.17 23.83 -8.83
C GLU A 561 37.35 22.69 -8.25
N GLN A 562 37.00 22.81 -6.98
CA GLN A 562 35.96 21.97 -6.39
C GLN A 562 34.65 22.30 -7.09
N ASP A 563 34.02 21.28 -7.66
CA ASP A 563 32.75 21.41 -8.36
C ASP A 563 31.74 22.20 -7.52
N PRO A 564 31.11 23.25 -8.08
CA PRO A 564 30.15 24.08 -7.36
C PRO A 564 28.96 23.26 -6.84
N ALA A 565 28.65 22.12 -7.47
CA ALA A 565 27.65 21.16 -7.00
C ALA A 565 28.05 20.51 -5.66
N LEU A 566 29.30 20.03 -5.53
CA LEU A 566 29.80 19.45 -4.28
C LEU A 566 29.83 20.48 -3.14
N LYS A 567 30.13 21.75 -3.44
CA LYS A 567 30.03 22.83 -2.45
C LYS A 567 28.59 23.10 -2.03
N ALA A 568 27.65 23.09 -2.98
CA ALA A 568 26.24 23.25 -2.67
C ALA A 568 25.71 22.09 -1.80
N GLU A 569 26.16 20.86 -2.06
CA GLU A 569 25.86 19.68 -1.24
C GLU A 569 26.48 19.78 0.15
N VAL A 570 27.76 20.14 0.27
CA VAL A 570 28.40 20.32 1.59
C VAL A 570 27.71 21.43 2.38
N ASN A 571 27.28 22.51 1.71
CA ASN A 571 26.54 23.59 2.35
C ASN A 571 25.12 23.15 2.76
N SER A 572 24.43 22.34 1.94
CA SER A 572 23.10 21.83 2.30
C SER A 572 23.19 20.83 3.45
N PHE A 573 24.20 19.95 3.48
CA PHE A 573 24.48 19.07 4.60
C PHE A 573 24.85 19.85 5.86
N SER A 574 25.67 20.90 5.74
CA SER A 574 26.01 21.76 6.89
C SER A 574 24.78 22.45 7.45
N GLN A 575 23.89 22.95 6.59
CA GLN A 575 22.61 23.55 7.01
C GLN A 575 21.68 22.51 7.66
N SER A 576 21.63 21.28 7.14
CA SER A 576 20.88 20.17 7.74
C SER A 576 21.41 19.86 9.14
N ILE A 577 22.73 19.71 9.29
CA ILE A 577 23.38 19.46 10.58
C ILE A 577 23.11 20.61 11.56
N GLU A 578 23.20 21.87 11.12
CA GLU A 578 22.87 23.02 11.96
C GLU A 578 21.40 23.02 12.41
N SER A 579 20.47 22.61 11.53
CA SER A 579 19.06 22.48 11.88
C SER A 579 18.80 21.34 12.87
N GLU A 580 19.49 20.21 12.71
CA GLU A 580 19.42 19.07 13.63
C GLU A 580 20.02 19.43 14.99
N LEU A 581 21.13 20.17 15.03
CA LEU A 581 21.71 20.67 16.29
C LEU A 581 20.75 21.61 17.02
N LYS A 582 20.08 22.51 16.29
CA LYS A 582 19.02 23.38 16.87
C LYS A 582 17.84 22.57 17.40
N GLN A 583 17.43 21.51 16.71
CA GLN A 583 16.38 20.60 17.18
C GLN A 583 16.83 19.84 18.44
N ILE A 584 18.06 19.34 18.48
CA ILE A 584 18.64 18.68 19.65
C ILE A 584 18.68 19.63 20.86
N ASP A 585 19.09 20.88 20.65
CA ASP A 585 19.14 21.86 21.73
C ASP A 585 17.72 22.24 22.21
N GLY A 586 16.75 22.35 21.30
CA GLY A 586 15.33 22.50 21.65
C GLY A 586 14.81 21.34 22.52
N LEU A 587 15.07 20.10 22.11
CA LEU A 587 14.70 18.90 22.86
C LEU A 587 15.42 18.81 24.22
N ARG A 588 16.68 19.25 24.30
CA ARG A 588 17.41 19.35 25.59
C ARG A 588 16.78 20.37 26.52
N GLU A 589 16.32 21.51 26.00
CA GLU A 589 15.59 22.50 26.81
C GLU A 589 14.25 21.97 27.30
N GLU A 590 13.49 21.27 26.45
CA GLU A 590 12.26 20.59 26.84
C GLU A 590 12.50 19.53 27.91
N LEU A 591 13.56 18.73 27.78
CA LEU A 591 13.96 17.77 28.80
C LEU A 591 14.26 18.45 30.13
N ARG A 592 14.99 19.58 30.12
CA ARG A 592 15.24 20.37 31.36
C ARG A 592 13.96 20.94 31.95
N LYS A 593 13.02 21.41 31.12
CA LYS A 593 11.70 21.90 31.58
C LYS A 593 10.90 20.77 32.22
N LEU A 594 10.86 19.59 31.59
CA LEU A 594 10.20 18.40 32.12
C LEU A 594 10.85 17.91 33.41
N GLN A 595 12.18 17.93 33.52
CA GLN A 595 12.90 17.60 34.74
C GLN A 595 12.53 18.56 35.89
N ARG A 596 12.46 19.88 35.63
CA ARG A 596 11.99 20.85 36.62
C ARG A 596 10.54 20.59 37.04
N ARG A 597 9.65 20.35 36.08
CA ARG A 597 8.25 20.04 36.36
C ARG A 597 8.11 18.76 37.18
N ARG A 598 8.89 17.72 36.87
CA ARG A 598 8.96 16.49 37.65
C ARG A 598 9.42 16.77 39.08
N SER A 599 10.49 17.55 39.28
CA SER A 599 10.96 17.89 40.63
C SER A 599 9.94 18.72 41.43
N GLU A 600 9.17 19.57 40.76
CA GLU A 600 8.09 20.33 41.39
C GLU A 600 6.93 19.41 41.82
N LEU A 601 6.55 18.46 40.97
CA LEU A 601 5.53 17.45 41.29
C LEU A 601 6.00 16.50 42.40
N GLU A 602 7.27 16.09 42.40
CA GLU A 602 7.87 15.30 43.48
C GLU A 602 7.80 16.06 44.82
N ARG A 603 8.13 17.36 44.83
CA ARG A 603 7.99 18.22 46.01
C ARG A 603 6.53 18.35 46.49
N GLN A 604 5.58 18.48 45.57
CA GLN A 604 4.15 18.53 45.92
C GLN A 604 3.67 17.19 46.51
N LEU A 605 4.14 16.06 45.98
CA LEU A 605 3.85 14.75 46.53
C LEU A 605 4.43 14.58 47.93
N GLU A 606 5.67 15.02 48.17
CA GLU A 606 6.28 15.03 49.51
C GLU A 606 5.49 15.92 50.50
N GLU A 607 5.00 17.08 50.06
CA GLU A 607 4.15 17.95 50.88
C GLU A 607 2.82 17.26 51.25
N LEU A 608 2.18 16.59 50.28
CA LEU A 608 0.95 15.82 50.52
C LEU A 608 1.20 14.62 51.44
N GLU A 609 2.36 13.95 51.33
CA GLU A 609 2.73 12.87 52.24
C GLU A 609 2.96 13.37 53.67
N LYS A 610 3.63 14.52 53.84
CA LYS A 610 3.78 15.19 55.14
C LYS A 610 2.44 15.59 55.72
N GLU A 611 1.53 16.13 54.92
CA GLU A 611 0.18 16.46 55.36
C GLU A 611 -0.61 15.21 55.77
N ARG A 612 -0.51 14.11 55.01
CA ARG A 612 -1.10 12.82 55.38
C ARG A 612 -0.52 12.28 56.69
N GLN A 613 0.78 12.43 56.93
CA GLN A 613 1.41 12.04 58.19
C GLN A 613 0.91 12.90 59.36
N ALA A 614 0.88 14.23 59.20
CA ALA A 614 0.35 15.14 60.21
C ALA A 614 -1.12 14.87 60.54
N ARG A 615 -1.96 14.54 59.54
CA ARG A 615 -3.35 14.13 59.75
C ARG A 615 -3.45 12.84 60.57
N ARG A 616 -2.62 11.83 60.30
CA ARG A 616 -2.58 10.60 61.11
C ARG A 616 -2.14 10.87 62.55
N GLU A 617 -1.15 11.72 62.76
CA GLU A 617 -0.69 12.10 64.10
C GLU A 617 -1.79 12.85 64.87
N ALA A 618 -2.48 13.79 64.21
CA ALA A 618 -3.62 14.48 64.78
C ALA A 618 -4.80 13.53 65.09
N GLU A 619 -5.08 12.55 64.23
CA GLU A 619 -6.10 11.52 64.50
C GLU A 619 -5.74 10.67 65.72
N LEU A 620 -4.47 10.28 65.88
CA LEU A 620 -3.99 9.56 67.05
C LEU A 620 -4.09 10.43 68.32
N GLU A 621 -3.80 11.72 68.22
CA GLU A 621 -3.96 12.66 69.34
C GLU A 621 -5.43 12.85 69.72
N VAL A 622 -6.33 12.99 68.74
CA VAL A 622 -7.78 13.01 68.97
C VAL A 622 -8.26 11.73 69.66
N GLN A 623 -7.75 10.56 69.27
CA GLN A 623 -8.06 9.30 69.96
C GLN A 623 -7.57 9.31 71.41
N ARG A 624 -6.35 9.80 71.68
CA ARG A 624 -5.83 9.96 73.05
C ARG A 624 -6.68 10.91 73.88
N LEU A 625 -7.08 12.05 73.30
CA LEU A 625 -7.94 13.03 73.96
C LEU A 625 -9.34 12.48 74.23
N ARG A 626 -9.90 11.67 73.32
CA ARG A 626 -11.18 10.97 73.55
C ARG A 626 -11.11 10.00 74.72
N ILE A 627 -10.05 9.21 74.83
CA ILE A 627 -9.84 8.31 75.98
C ILE A 627 -9.75 9.14 77.26
N ARG A 628 -8.97 10.23 77.24
CA ARG A 628 -8.80 11.11 78.40
C ARG A 628 -10.10 11.80 78.84
N LEU A 629 -10.93 12.20 77.88
CA LEU A 629 -12.23 12.81 78.15
C LEU A 629 -13.19 11.80 78.79
N ASN A 630 -13.23 10.56 78.30
CA ASN A 630 -14.02 9.49 78.92
C ASN A 630 -13.58 9.20 80.36
N GLU A 631 -12.27 9.18 80.64
CA GLU A 631 -11.75 9.01 82.01
C GLU A 631 -12.21 10.13 82.95
N LEU A 632 -12.25 11.38 82.47
CA LEU A 632 -12.72 12.53 83.24
C LEU A 632 -14.24 12.48 83.47
N GLU A 633 -15.02 12.09 82.45
CA GLU A 633 -16.47 11.90 82.61
C GLU A 633 -16.82 10.80 83.61
N GLU A 634 -16.06 9.70 83.64
CA GLU A 634 -16.23 8.64 84.65
C GLU A 634 -15.90 9.14 86.06
N GLN A 635 -14.85 9.94 86.22
CA GLN A 635 -14.52 10.59 87.49
C GLN A 635 -15.62 11.58 87.95
N GLU A 636 -16.19 12.35 87.03
CA GLU A 636 -17.31 13.24 87.35
C GLU A 636 -18.57 12.44 87.77
N ARG A 637 -18.88 11.33 87.09
CA ARG A 637 -19.98 10.42 87.48
C ARG A 637 -19.76 9.85 88.89
N GLU A 638 -18.55 9.40 89.23
CA GLU A 638 -18.22 8.89 90.57
C GLU A 638 -18.31 9.94 91.70
N THR A 639 -18.05 11.22 91.39
CA THR A 639 -18.13 12.31 92.39
C THR A 639 -19.55 12.79 92.66
N THR A 640 -20.45 12.69 91.67
CA THR A 640 -21.86 13.10 91.81
C THR A 640 -22.72 12.12 92.61
N GLU A 641 -22.33 10.84 92.70
CA GLU A 641 -23.05 9.80 93.45
C GLU A 641 -22.83 9.85 94.98
N ARG A 642 -21.92 10.70 95.51
CA ARG A 642 -21.53 10.70 96.93
C ARG A 642 -22.15 11.78 97.83
N VAL A 643 -23.03 12.66 97.34
CA VAL A 643 -23.48 13.84 98.12
C VAL A 643 -24.92 13.75 98.68
N THR A 644 -25.71 12.73 98.34
CA THR A 644 -27.12 12.67 98.81
C THR A 644 -27.36 11.70 99.96
N VAL A 645 -26.82 11.94 101.16
CA VAL A 645 -27.37 11.36 102.41
C VAL A 645 -27.13 12.28 103.61
N LYS A 646 -28.19 12.93 104.13
CA LYS A 646 -28.53 13.05 105.57
C LYS A 646 -29.83 13.81 105.82
N GLN A 647 -30.76 13.13 106.48
CA GLN A 647 -32.07 13.55 106.99
C GLN A 647 -32.01 14.64 108.08
N LYS A 648 -33.06 15.48 108.16
CA LYS A 648 -33.79 15.86 109.40
C LYS A 648 -35.05 16.67 109.00
N VAL A 649 -36.25 16.10 108.93
CA VAL A 649 -37.25 15.85 110.01
C VAL A 649 -37.84 17.13 110.64
N ILE A 650 -39.02 17.46 110.09
CA ILE A 650 -40.30 17.95 110.67
C ILE A 650 -40.34 19.31 111.41
N LEU A 651 -41.15 20.21 110.86
CA LEU A 651 -42.12 20.99 111.63
C LEU A 651 -43.38 21.17 110.77
N GLN A 652 -44.49 20.56 111.20
CA GLN A 652 -45.78 20.65 110.52
C GLN A 652 -46.28 22.10 110.55
N GLN A 653 -46.63 22.63 109.38
CA GLN A 653 -47.45 23.82 109.21
C GLN A 653 -48.57 23.50 108.19
N ASP A 654 -49.68 24.21 108.30
CA ASP A 654 -50.98 23.85 107.72
C ASP A 654 -50.96 23.45 106.22
N PRO A 655 -51.61 22.32 105.83
CA PRO A 655 -51.59 21.80 104.46
C PRO A 655 -52.32 22.67 103.42
N GLN A 656 -53.10 23.66 103.86
CA GLN A 656 -53.73 24.65 102.96
C GLN A 656 -52.80 25.85 102.72
N GLN A 657 -52.07 26.31 103.75
CA GLN A 657 -51.06 27.36 103.60
C GLN A 657 -49.84 26.87 102.83
N GLU A 658 -49.43 25.60 102.95
CA GLU A 658 -48.35 25.04 102.12
C GLU A 658 -48.73 24.94 100.65
N LYS A 659 -49.98 24.58 100.31
CA LYS A 659 -50.39 24.51 98.89
C LYS A 659 -50.43 25.89 98.26
N GLU A 660 -50.96 26.88 98.96
CA GLU A 660 -50.99 28.27 98.47
C GLU A 660 -49.59 28.89 98.47
N HIS A 661 -48.78 28.66 99.51
CA HIS A 661 -47.40 29.16 99.57
C HIS A 661 -46.47 28.39 98.63
N SER A 662 -46.72 27.12 98.32
CA SER A 662 -45.97 26.37 97.30
C SER A 662 -46.39 26.76 95.89
N LEU A 663 -47.68 27.00 95.61
CA LEU A 663 -48.13 27.57 94.34
C LEU A 663 -47.59 28.99 94.16
N LEU A 664 -47.72 29.87 95.16
CA LEU A 664 -47.17 31.22 95.11
C LEU A 664 -45.64 31.22 95.07
N LYS A 665 -44.96 30.26 95.72
CA LYS A 665 -43.51 30.07 95.55
C LYS A 665 -43.18 29.56 94.16
N LEU A 666 -43.96 28.64 93.60
CA LEU A 666 -43.73 28.11 92.26
C LEU A 666 -43.93 29.21 91.22
N GLU A 667 -45.02 29.98 91.32
CA GLU A 667 -45.29 31.15 90.49
C GLU A 667 -44.24 32.25 90.70
N LEU A 668 -43.77 32.47 91.92
CA LEU A 668 -42.68 33.41 92.19
C LEU A 668 -41.33 32.91 91.66
N GLU A 669 -41.03 31.62 91.74
CA GLU A 669 -39.83 31.02 91.16
C GLU A 669 -39.92 30.99 89.63
N GLU A 670 -41.10 30.76 89.04
CA GLU A 670 -41.35 30.91 87.62
C GLU A 670 -41.20 32.36 87.17
N GLU A 671 -41.74 33.33 87.90
CA GLU A 671 -41.56 34.76 87.63
C GLU A 671 -40.12 35.21 87.88
N LYS A 672 -39.42 34.64 88.86
CA LYS A 672 -37.97 34.85 89.05
C LYS A 672 -37.18 34.24 87.92
N HIS A 673 -37.56 33.07 87.42
CA HIS A 673 -36.91 32.44 86.27
C HIS A 673 -37.21 33.19 84.97
N ARG A 674 -38.44 33.64 84.74
CA ARG A 674 -38.79 34.54 83.62
C ARG A 674 -38.03 35.86 83.74
N ARG A 675 -37.95 36.44 84.94
CA ARG A 675 -37.14 37.64 85.21
C ARG A 675 -35.66 37.38 85.02
N GLN A 676 -35.13 36.22 85.40
CA GLN A 676 -33.74 35.84 85.19
C GLN A 676 -33.46 35.63 83.69
N VAL A 677 -34.34 34.96 82.96
CA VAL A 677 -34.25 34.79 81.51
C VAL A 677 -34.29 36.15 80.84
N LEU A 678 -35.29 36.98 81.16
CA LEU A 678 -35.37 38.37 80.67
C LEU A 678 -34.17 39.19 81.12
N GLN A 679 -33.62 39.02 82.32
CA GLN A 679 -32.39 39.70 82.76
C GLN A 679 -31.18 39.22 81.98
N THR A 680 -31.05 37.92 81.69
CA THR A 680 -29.97 37.39 80.84
C THR A 680 -30.13 37.82 79.38
N GLU A 681 -31.35 37.94 78.88
CA GLU A 681 -31.66 38.49 77.56
C GLU A 681 -31.41 39.99 77.52
N LEU A 682 -31.75 40.74 78.57
CA LEU A 682 -31.49 42.18 78.70
C LEU A 682 -29.99 42.43 78.92
N GLU A 683 -29.27 41.54 79.61
CA GLU A 683 -27.81 41.57 79.72
C GLU A 683 -27.14 41.16 78.42
N ALA A 684 -27.67 40.20 77.68
CA ALA A 684 -27.21 39.83 76.35
C ALA A 684 -27.49 40.96 75.35
N LEU A 685 -28.66 41.60 75.43
CA LEU A 685 -29.01 42.80 74.66
C LEU A 685 -28.17 43.98 75.10
N ARG A 686 -27.87 44.18 76.38
CA ARG A 686 -26.92 45.20 76.86
C ARG A 686 -25.50 44.89 76.44
N LYS A 687 -25.08 43.63 76.36
CA LYS A 687 -23.77 43.23 75.79
C LYS A 687 -23.75 43.43 74.29
N LYS A 688 -24.87 43.17 73.58
CA LYS A 688 -25.07 43.50 72.17
C LYS A 688 -25.12 45.00 71.94
N LEU A 689 -25.73 45.76 72.85
CA LEU A 689 -25.83 47.21 72.80
C LEU A 689 -24.48 47.83 73.18
N LEU A 690 -23.73 47.27 74.13
CA LEU A 690 -22.34 47.65 74.42
C LEU A 690 -21.39 47.21 73.30
N SER A 691 -21.66 46.11 72.58
CA SER A 691 -20.89 45.75 71.39
C SER A 691 -21.25 46.66 70.22
N LEU A 692 -22.51 47.02 70.05
CA LEU A 692 -22.99 47.96 69.05
C LEU A 692 -22.54 49.39 69.38
N GLU A 693 -22.50 49.81 70.65
CA GLU A 693 -21.94 51.09 71.12
C GLU A 693 -20.42 51.06 71.01
N LYS A 694 -19.74 49.93 71.25
CA LYS A 694 -18.31 49.80 70.90
C LYS A 694 -18.06 49.78 69.40
N MET A 695 -19.07 49.45 68.59
CA MET A 695 -19.06 49.60 67.13
C MET A 695 -19.39 51.05 66.73
N GLU A 696 -20.32 51.73 67.41
CA GLU A 696 -20.78 53.10 67.12
C GLU A 696 -19.82 54.18 67.67
N VAL A 697 -19.14 53.91 68.80
CA VAL A 697 -18.06 54.76 69.34
C VAL A 697 -16.77 54.64 68.51
N LYS A 698 -16.73 53.73 67.52
CA LYS A 698 -15.74 53.79 66.43
C LYS A 698 -16.19 54.65 65.23
N GLU A 699 -17.43 55.12 65.16
CA GLU A 699 -17.95 55.85 63.99
C GLU A 699 -18.26 57.33 64.23
N LYS A 700 -17.92 57.91 65.38
CA LYS A 700 -17.96 59.37 65.56
C LYS A 700 -16.80 59.94 66.36
N VAL A 701 -15.59 59.94 65.78
CA VAL A 701 -14.71 61.13 65.70
C VAL A 701 -13.80 60.93 64.48
N VAL A 702 -13.85 61.88 63.54
CA VAL A 702 -12.90 62.00 62.44
C VAL A 702 -11.52 62.30 63.02
N PHE A 703 -10.70 61.27 63.17
CA PHE A 703 -9.28 61.39 62.91
C PHE A 703 -9.01 60.66 61.60
N SER A 704 -8.26 61.32 60.73
CA SER A 704 -7.60 60.71 59.58
C SER A 704 -6.64 59.62 60.06
N GLU A 705 -7.18 58.46 60.41
CA GLU A 705 -6.43 57.25 60.68
C GLU A 705 -6.71 56.31 59.51
N SER A 706 -5.67 56.07 58.73
CA SER A 706 -5.65 55.14 57.60
C SER A 706 -6.15 53.77 58.06
N VAL A 707 -7.43 53.48 57.84
CA VAL A 707 -7.93 52.12 57.90
C VAL A 707 -7.31 51.38 56.72
N GLN A 708 -6.11 50.83 56.94
CA GLN A 708 -5.73 49.56 56.35
C GLN A 708 -6.81 48.56 56.77
N VAL A 709 -7.87 48.49 55.95
CA VAL A 709 -8.51 47.20 55.71
C VAL A 709 -7.35 46.27 55.41
N ASP A 710 -7.28 45.10 56.03
CA ASP A 710 -6.42 44.01 55.56
C ASP A 710 -6.89 43.60 54.16
N LYS A 711 -6.56 44.48 53.22
CA LYS A 711 -6.63 44.34 51.77
C LYS A 711 -5.62 43.30 51.32
N GLY A 712 -4.59 43.06 52.14
CA GLY A 712 -3.53 42.10 51.87
C GLY A 712 -4.07 40.72 51.50
N ASP A 713 -4.74 40.03 52.43
CA ASP A 713 -5.03 38.61 52.22
C ASP A 713 -6.12 38.37 51.17
N THR A 714 -7.19 39.16 51.17
CA THR A 714 -8.28 38.99 50.20
C THR A 714 -7.93 39.52 48.81
N GLU A 715 -7.22 40.64 48.68
CA GLU A 715 -6.74 41.11 47.37
C GLU A 715 -5.62 40.21 46.84
N TYR A 716 -4.76 39.66 47.71
CA TYR A 716 -3.74 38.67 47.33
C TYR A 716 -4.38 37.35 46.90
N GLU A 717 -5.40 36.85 47.59
CA GLU A 717 -6.16 35.67 47.15
C GLU A 717 -6.88 35.91 45.83
N ILE A 718 -7.53 37.07 45.65
CA ILE A 718 -8.16 37.43 44.39
C ILE A 718 -7.10 37.57 43.28
N GLN A 719 -5.93 38.15 43.56
CA GLN A 719 -4.84 38.29 42.59
C GLN A 719 -4.23 36.93 42.23
N LYS A 720 -4.08 36.02 43.20
CA LYS A 720 -3.63 34.63 42.99
C LYS A 720 -4.65 33.82 42.20
N LEU A 721 -5.94 33.99 42.45
CA LEU A 721 -7.00 33.36 41.66
C LEU A 721 -7.05 33.92 40.23
N LYS A 722 -6.83 35.23 40.06
CA LYS A 722 -6.70 35.85 38.74
C LYS A 722 -5.47 35.34 38.00
N SER A 723 -4.31 35.24 38.64
CA SER A 723 -3.10 34.70 38.01
C SER A 723 -3.30 33.24 37.62
N ASN A 724 -3.90 32.42 38.49
CA ASN A 724 -4.22 31.03 38.18
C ASN A 724 -5.22 30.91 37.02
N LEU A 725 -6.25 31.76 36.98
CA LEU A 725 -7.21 31.79 35.88
C LEU A 725 -6.55 32.23 34.56
N GLU A 726 -5.64 33.20 34.61
CA GLU A 726 -4.86 33.63 33.45
C GLU A 726 -3.89 32.54 32.97
N GLU A 727 -3.24 31.82 33.88
CA GLU A 727 -2.39 30.67 33.57
C GLU A 727 -3.20 29.52 32.97
N GLU A 728 -4.34 29.16 33.53
CA GLU A 728 -5.25 28.16 32.95
C GLU A 728 -5.80 28.62 31.60
N SER A 729 -6.09 29.91 31.43
CA SER A 729 -6.49 30.46 30.13
C SER A 729 -5.37 30.40 29.11
N ARG A 730 -4.10 30.58 29.53
CA ARG A 730 -2.92 30.40 28.66
C ARG A 730 -2.72 28.93 28.30
N ARG A 731 -2.79 28.01 29.26
CA ARG A 731 -2.73 26.56 29.04
C ARG A 731 -3.83 26.09 28.09
N LYS A 732 -5.06 26.59 28.27
CA LYS A 732 -6.16 26.31 27.35
C LYS A 732 -5.85 26.78 25.93
N ARG A 733 -5.34 28.01 25.75
CA ARG A 733 -4.94 28.50 24.42
C ARG A 733 -3.80 27.71 23.80
N GLU A 734 -2.85 27.24 24.60
CA GLU A 734 -1.76 26.36 24.15
C GLU A 734 -2.31 25.01 23.70
N LEU A 735 -3.19 24.39 24.48
CA LEU A 735 -3.88 23.15 24.10
C LEU A 735 -4.76 23.32 22.86
N ASP A 736 -5.52 24.42 22.75
CA ASP A 736 -6.32 24.73 21.57
C ASP A 736 -5.41 24.92 20.33
N ALA A 737 -4.24 25.55 20.49
CA ALA A 737 -3.26 25.68 19.41
C ALA A 737 -2.65 24.34 19.00
N ASP A 738 -2.37 23.46 19.96
CA ASP A 738 -1.87 22.12 19.68
C ASP A 738 -2.94 21.22 19.04
N ILE A 739 -4.21 21.33 19.46
CA ILE A 739 -5.35 20.67 18.79
C ILE A 739 -5.42 21.12 17.34
N ASN A 740 -5.39 22.43 17.06
CA ASN A 740 -5.40 22.94 15.69
C ASN A 740 -4.18 22.45 14.86
N ARG A 741 -2.99 22.35 15.47
CA ARG A 741 -1.79 21.76 14.82
C ARG A 741 -1.96 20.27 14.52
N LEU A 742 -2.61 19.53 15.42
CA LEU A 742 -2.89 18.11 15.21
C LEU A 742 -3.97 17.90 14.16
N GLU A 743 -5.02 18.73 14.13
CA GLU A 743 -6.06 18.70 13.10
C GLU A 743 -5.51 19.01 11.71
N THR A 744 -4.63 20.00 11.59
CA THR A 744 -3.95 20.31 10.31
C THR A 744 -3.06 19.16 9.87
N ARG A 745 -2.24 18.58 10.76
CA ARG A 745 -1.46 17.37 10.43
C ARG A 745 -2.33 16.17 10.06
N LEU A 746 -3.46 15.99 10.74
CA LEU A 746 -4.40 14.91 10.45
C LEU A 746 -5.00 15.08 9.06
N SER A 747 -5.46 16.28 8.71
CA SER A 747 -5.98 16.57 7.36
C SER A 747 -4.91 16.45 6.27
N GLU A 748 -3.65 16.82 6.52
CA GLU A 748 -2.52 16.57 5.61
C GLU A 748 -2.28 15.06 5.40
N VAL A 749 -2.30 14.27 6.48
CA VAL A 749 -2.13 12.81 6.41
C VAL A 749 -3.32 12.17 5.69
N GLU A 750 -4.54 12.58 5.98
CA GLU A 750 -5.75 12.11 5.28
C GLU A 750 -5.68 12.44 3.79
N PHE A 751 -5.24 13.65 3.44
CA PHE A 751 -5.03 14.04 2.04
C PHE A 751 -3.95 13.17 1.38
N ASN A 752 -2.81 12.98 2.01
CA ASN A 752 -1.73 12.13 1.51
C ASN A 752 -2.17 10.66 1.37
N ASN A 753 -2.97 10.16 2.29
CA ASN A 753 -3.55 8.82 2.23
C ASN A 753 -4.54 8.71 1.07
N SER A 754 -5.39 9.72 0.86
CA SER A 754 -6.31 9.77 -0.29
C SER A 754 -5.55 9.79 -1.63
N LYS A 755 -4.43 10.51 -1.71
CA LYS A 755 -3.56 10.55 -2.88
C LYS A 755 -2.89 9.19 -3.10
N SER A 756 -2.32 8.60 -2.04
CA SER A 756 -1.68 7.27 -2.10
C SER A 756 -2.68 6.18 -2.47
N SER A 757 -3.93 6.26 -1.98
CA SER A 757 -5.00 5.33 -2.36
C SER A 757 -5.32 5.43 -3.85
N LYS A 758 -5.40 6.64 -4.42
CA LYS A 758 -5.60 6.83 -5.86
C LYS A 758 -4.42 6.29 -6.67
N GLU A 759 -3.19 6.49 -6.21
CA GLU A 759 -1.99 5.90 -6.84
C GLU A 759 -2.02 4.36 -6.78
N LEU A 760 -2.46 3.77 -5.67
CA LEU A 760 -2.66 2.32 -5.56
C LEU A 760 -3.75 1.80 -6.51
N ASP A 761 -4.84 2.55 -6.69
CA ASP A 761 -5.89 2.17 -7.64
C ASP A 761 -5.39 2.25 -9.09
N LEU A 762 -4.61 3.27 -9.45
CA LEU A 762 -3.94 3.34 -10.74
C LEU A 762 -2.98 2.16 -10.95
N LEU A 763 -2.17 1.81 -9.95
CA LEU A 763 -1.27 0.65 -10.01
C LEU A 763 -2.02 -0.69 -10.10
N ARG A 764 -3.21 -0.80 -9.50
CA ARG A 764 -4.09 -1.97 -9.64
C ARG A 764 -4.65 -2.07 -11.06
N GLU A 765 -5.09 -0.95 -11.63
CA GLU A 765 -5.56 -0.90 -13.01
C GLU A 765 -4.44 -1.23 -14.01
N GLU A 766 -3.24 -0.70 -13.80
CA GLU A 766 -2.06 -1.03 -14.61
C GLU A 766 -1.67 -2.50 -14.48
N ASN A 767 -1.66 -3.06 -13.26
CA ASN A 767 -1.44 -4.49 -13.06
C ASN A 767 -2.51 -5.34 -13.77
N HIS A 768 -3.77 -4.92 -13.72
CA HIS A 768 -4.84 -5.61 -14.43
C HIS A 768 -4.64 -5.57 -15.94
N LYS A 769 -4.27 -4.41 -16.51
CA LYS A 769 -3.92 -4.27 -17.94
C LYS A 769 -2.74 -5.17 -18.32
N LEU A 770 -1.65 -5.16 -17.55
CA LEU A 770 -0.50 -6.03 -17.77
C LEU A 770 -0.86 -7.51 -17.65
N HIS A 771 -1.79 -7.88 -16.77
CA HIS A 771 -2.27 -9.26 -16.67
C HIS A 771 -3.05 -9.69 -17.92
N LEU A 772 -3.90 -8.81 -18.47
CA LEU A 772 -4.60 -9.05 -19.73
C LEU A 772 -3.62 -9.16 -20.90
N GLU A 773 -2.62 -8.29 -20.98
CA GLU A 773 -1.56 -8.36 -22.00
C GLU A 773 -0.76 -9.66 -21.89
N LYS A 774 -0.37 -10.05 -20.67
CA LYS A 774 0.29 -11.34 -20.41
C LYS A 774 -0.57 -12.51 -20.89
N GLN A 775 -1.87 -12.48 -20.62
CA GLN A 775 -2.79 -13.54 -21.08
C GLN A 775 -2.88 -13.57 -22.61
N ASN A 776 -2.95 -12.40 -23.26
CA ASN A 776 -2.97 -12.29 -24.72
C ASN A 776 -1.68 -12.82 -25.34
N LEU A 777 -0.52 -12.44 -24.81
CA LEU A 777 0.78 -12.95 -25.25
C LEU A 777 0.92 -14.46 -25.05
N LEU A 778 0.37 -15.02 -23.96
CA LEU A 778 0.34 -16.47 -23.76
C LEU A 778 -0.55 -17.18 -24.79
N MET A 779 -1.71 -16.61 -25.13
CA MET A 779 -2.59 -17.14 -26.18
C MET A 779 -1.92 -17.07 -27.55
N GLU A 780 -1.22 -15.98 -27.85
CA GLU A 780 -0.44 -15.81 -29.07
C GLU A 780 0.73 -16.79 -29.14
N THR A 781 1.43 -17.00 -28.03
CA THR A 781 2.51 -18.00 -27.93
C THR A 781 1.97 -19.41 -28.20
N ARG A 782 0.82 -19.77 -27.63
CA ARG A 782 0.16 -21.07 -27.90
C ARG A 782 -0.28 -21.19 -29.35
N ARG A 783 -0.80 -20.12 -29.93
CA ARG A 783 -1.18 -20.07 -31.35
C ARG A 783 0.04 -20.30 -32.23
N LEU A 784 1.13 -19.57 -32.01
CA LEU A 784 2.39 -19.74 -32.75
C LEU A 784 2.96 -21.14 -32.57
N GLN A 785 2.91 -21.71 -31.35
CA GLN A 785 3.29 -23.10 -31.11
C GLN A 785 2.45 -24.07 -31.94
N SER A 786 1.13 -23.90 -32.00
CA SER A 786 0.27 -24.73 -32.84
C SER A 786 0.54 -24.55 -34.34
N GLU A 787 0.84 -23.33 -34.80
CA GLU A 787 1.23 -23.08 -36.19
C GLU A 787 2.58 -23.74 -36.53
N ILE A 788 3.56 -23.71 -35.61
CA ILE A 788 4.84 -24.41 -35.74
C ILE A 788 4.63 -25.94 -35.76
N GLU A 789 3.78 -26.48 -34.89
CA GLU A 789 3.46 -27.91 -34.88
C GLU A 789 2.78 -28.35 -36.18
N LEU A 790 1.78 -27.57 -36.66
CA LEU A 790 1.12 -27.83 -37.92
C LEU A 790 2.11 -27.82 -39.09
N THR A 791 2.94 -26.77 -39.19
CA THR A 791 3.97 -26.68 -40.25
C THR A 791 5.03 -27.79 -40.14
N ALA A 792 5.38 -28.22 -38.93
CA ALA A 792 6.28 -29.36 -38.72
C ALA A 792 5.64 -30.68 -39.17
N THR A 793 4.36 -30.90 -38.88
CA THR A 793 3.62 -32.08 -39.36
C THR A 793 3.46 -32.06 -40.87
N GLU A 794 3.13 -30.92 -41.47
CA GLU A 794 3.05 -30.77 -42.93
C GLU A 794 4.41 -31.02 -43.59
N ALA A 795 5.51 -30.51 -43.02
CA ALA A 795 6.85 -30.78 -43.52
C ALA A 795 7.23 -32.27 -43.41
N GLN A 796 6.83 -32.94 -42.34
CA GLN A 796 7.03 -34.37 -42.15
C GLN A 796 6.17 -35.20 -43.11
N ASP A 797 4.93 -34.82 -43.34
CA ASP A 797 4.02 -35.44 -44.30
C ASP A 797 4.54 -35.26 -45.73
N LEU A 798 5.04 -34.07 -46.08
CA LEU A 798 5.71 -33.84 -47.36
C LEU A 798 6.96 -34.70 -47.54
N ARG A 799 7.76 -34.87 -46.49
CA ARG A 799 8.93 -35.77 -46.50
C ARG A 799 8.54 -37.24 -46.67
N ASN A 800 7.42 -37.66 -46.08
CA ASN A 800 6.88 -39.01 -46.26
C ASN A 800 6.30 -39.21 -47.68
N MET A 801 5.68 -38.18 -48.25
CA MET A 801 5.12 -38.20 -49.60
C MET A 801 6.17 -38.17 -50.72
N THR A 802 7.39 -37.65 -50.46
CA THR A 802 8.47 -37.68 -51.45
C THR A 802 8.99 -39.08 -51.82
N HIS A 803 8.54 -40.13 -51.12
CA HIS A 803 8.93 -41.52 -51.38
C HIS A 803 7.96 -42.33 -52.27
N MET A 804 6.79 -41.81 -52.65
CA MET A 804 5.82 -42.54 -53.50
C MET A 804 5.25 -41.64 -54.62
N ASP A 805 5.78 -41.75 -55.85
CA ASP A 805 5.30 -41.06 -57.06
C ASP A 805 5.73 -39.58 -57.21
N SER A 806 7.04 -39.35 -57.29
CA SER A 806 7.63 -38.02 -57.51
C SER A 806 7.55 -37.52 -58.96
N GLY A 807 7.18 -38.34 -59.95
CA GLY A 807 7.19 -37.91 -61.35
C GLY A 807 5.97 -37.07 -61.78
N ILE A 808 4.77 -37.50 -61.41
CA ILE A 808 3.50 -36.92 -61.91
C ILE A 808 2.94 -35.87 -60.94
N ASN A 809 3.27 -35.98 -59.64
CA ASN A 809 2.86 -35.02 -58.61
C ASN A 809 3.68 -33.73 -58.61
N LEU A 810 4.91 -33.73 -59.15
CA LEU A 810 5.71 -32.51 -59.24
C LEU A 810 5.17 -31.55 -60.31
N ASP A 811 4.69 -32.06 -61.45
CA ASP A 811 4.08 -31.22 -62.48
C ASP A 811 2.73 -30.63 -62.03
N SER A 812 1.90 -31.42 -61.35
CA SER A 812 0.63 -30.92 -60.81
C SER A 812 0.85 -29.93 -59.66
N ARG A 813 1.85 -30.17 -58.79
CA ARG A 813 2.26 -29.23 -57.75
C ARG A 813 2.92 -27.99 -58.33
N PHE A 814 3.70 -28.11 -59.39
CA PHE A 814 4.30 -26.98 -60.08
C PHE A 814 3.20 -26.09 -60.68
N GLN A 815 2.21 -26.67 -61.37
CA GLN A 815 1.06 -25.93 -61.88
C GLN A 815 0.18 -25.33 -60.77
N ALA A 816 0.04 -26.01 -59.61
CA ALA A 816 -0.68 -25.47 -58.46
C ALA A 816 0.08 -24.29 -57.84
N LEU A 817 1.39 -24.42 -57.66
CA LEU A 817 2.26 -23.34 -57.17
C LEU A 817 2.34 -22.17 -58.16
N GLU A 818 2.32 -22.42 -59.48
CA GLU A 818 2.24 -21.37 -60.49
C GLU A 818 0.92 -20.60 -60.40
N ARG A 819 -0.20 -21.28 -60.13
CA ARG A 819 -1.50 -20.63 -59.89
C ARG A 819 -1.51 -19.85 -58.59
N GLU A 820 -1.03 -20.43 -57.50
CA GLU A 820 -0.91 -19.73 -56.22
C GLU A 820 0.00 -18.51 -56.32
N LEU A 821 1.08 -18.59 -57.10
CA LEU A 821 1.99 -17.48 -57.32
C LEU A 821 1.33 -16.39 -58.18
N GLU A 822 0.48 -16.76 -59.15
CA GLU A 822 -0.33 -15.79 -59.91
C GLU A 822 -1.43 -15.17 -59.06
N ASP A 823 -2.09 -15.94 -58.18
CA ASP A 823 -3.08 -15.46 -57.22
C ASP A 823 -2.44 -14.51 -56.19
N LEU A 824 -1.23 -14.82 -55.72
CA LEU A 824 -0.46 -13.95 -54.83
C LEU A 824 0.01 -12.68 -55.54
N LYS A 825 0.39 -12.76 -56.82
CA LYS A 825 0.67 -11.57 -57.64
C LYS A 825 -0.59 -10.72 -57.84
N GLN A 826 -1.74 -11.35 -58.04
CA GLN A 826 -3.01 -10.64 -58.14
C GLN A 826 -3.38 -9.98 -56.81
N LEU A 827 -3.24 -10.70 -55.69
CA LEU A 827 -3.46 -10.16 -54.35
C LEU A 827 -2.48 -9.02 -54.03
N SER A 828 -1.21 -9.14 -54.43
CA SER A 828 -0.24 -8.06 -54.31
C SER A 828 -0.69 -6.83 -55.09
N ARG A 829 -1.13 -6.98 -56.34
CA ARG A 829 -1.65 -5.85 -57.14
C ARG A 829 -2.91 -5.24 -56.51
N GLU A 830 -3.81 -6.05 -55.95
CA GLU A 830 -4.99 -5.58 -55.24
C GLU A 830 -4.62 -4.84 -53.94
N LYS A 831 -3.62 -5.32 -53.21
CA LYS A 831 -3.08 -4.67 -52.02
C LYS A 831 -2.30 -3.41 -52.34
N ASP A 832 -1.56 -3.37 -53.43
CA ASP A 832 -0.89 -2.16 -53.93
C ASP A 832 -1.94 -1.10 -54.31
N ALA A 833 -3.04 -1.50 -54.96
CA ALA A 833 -4.17 -0.61 -55.23
C ALA A 833 -4.88 -0.15 -53.94
N GLU A 834 -5.02 -1.02 -52.93
CA GLU A 834 -5.57 -0.66 -51.62
C GLU A 834 -4.63 0.33 -50.89
N ILE A 835 -3.32 0.09 -50.93
CA ILE A 835 -2.30 0.98 -50.39
C ILE A 835 -2.35 2.33 -51.11
N GLU A 836 -2.48 2.36 -52.43
CA GLU A 836 -2.61 3.62 -53.19
C GLU A 836 -3.91 4.36 -52.81
N GLN A 837 -5.02 3.65 -52.65
CA GLN A 837 -6.28 4.22 -52.14
C GLN A 837 -6.13 4.76 -50.72
N LEU A 838 -5.47 4.03 -49.83
CA LEU A 838 -5.20 4.45 -48.46
C LEU A 838 -4.25 5.63 -48.43
N GLN A 839 -3.23 5.68 -49.27
CA GLN A 839 -2.32 6.83 -49.43
C GLN A 839 -3.08 8.04 -49.96
N ASN A 840 -4.01 7.88 -50.91
CA ASN A 840 -4.85 8.96 -51.40
C ASN A 840 -5.85 9.43 -50.32
N ARG A 841 -6.39 8.50 -49.51
CA ARG A 841 -7.18 8.84 -48.31
C ARG A 841 -6.33 9.55 -47.26
N LEU A 842 -5.09 9.13 -47.06
CA LEU A 842 -4.17 9.75 -46.11
C LEU A 842 -3.75 11.14 -46.60
N LYS A 843 -3.51 11.34 -47.91
CA LYS A 843 -3.30 12.66 -48.51
C LYS A 843 -4.52 13.55 -48.36
N THR A 844 -5.73 13.03 -48.59
CA THR A 844 -6.96 13.83 -48.39
C THR A 844 -7.25 14.09 -46.92
N VAL A 845 -6.92 13.17 -46.01
CA VAL A 845 -6.99 13.37 -44.57
C VAL A 845 -5.89 14.33 -44.10
N ALA A 846 -4.68 14.28 -44.65
CA ALA A 846 -3.61 15.23 -44.38
C ALA A 846 -4.01 16.62 -44.84
N ILE A 847 -4.55 16.78 -46.06
CA ILE A 847 -5.12 18.05 -46.55
C ILE A 847 -6.27 18.52 -45.65
N LYS A 848 -7.13 17.61 -45.17
CA LYS A 848 -8.23 17.94 -44.24
C LYS A 848 -7.77 18.21 -42.81
N ARG A 849 -6.62 17.67 -42.38
CA ARG A 849 -6.01 17.84 -41.06
C ARG A 849 -5.18 19.13 -41.05
N GLU A 850 -4.48 19.42 -42.14
CA GLU A 850 -3.87 20.71 -42.46
C GLU A 850 -4.93 21.82 -42.56
N GLN A 851 -6.17 21.52 -42.97
CA GLN A 851 -7.30 22.45 -42.89
C GLN A 851 -7.97 22.54 -41.50
N ARG A 852 -7.64 21.64 -40.56
CA ARG A 852 -8.23 21.57 -39.20
C ARG A 852 -7.26 21.89 -38.07
N GLU A 853 -5.96 22.00 -38.35
CA GLU A 853 -4.98 22.61 -37.45
C GLU A 853 -5.16 24.14 -37.54
N ASN A 854 -5.46 24.75 -36.40
CA ASN A 854 -5.91 26.13 -36.25
C ASN A 854 -4.85 27.13 -36.73
N HIS A 855 -4.98 27.59 -37.97
CA HIS A 855 -4.19 28.70 -38.52
C HIS A 855 -4.63 30.03 -37.89
N LEU A 856 -3.81 30.62 -37.02
CA LEU A 856 -3.99 32.00 -36.61
C LEU A 856 -3.34 32.93 -37.65
N ARG A 857 -4.02 33.11 -38.79
CA ARG A 857 -3.63 34.07 -39.80
C ARG A 857 -4.08 35.47 -39.38
N ARG A 858 -3.16 36.31 -38.91
CA ARG A 858 -3.42 37.76 -38.79
C ARG A 858 -2.98 38.42 -40.09
N SER A 859 -3.86 38.43 -41.10
CA SER A 859 -3.68 39.26 -42.30
C SER A 859 -4.34 40.61 -42.08
N ILE A 860 -3.64 41.70 -42.38
CA ILE A 860 -4.16 43.06 -42.22
C ILE A 860 -4.67 43.51 -43.57
N VAL A 861 -5.91 43.97 -43.62
CA VAL A 861 -6.51 44.46 -44.87
C VAL A 861 -6.59 45.98 -44.80
N VAL A 862 -6.17 46.63 -45.88
CA VAL A 862 -6.33 48.08 -46.05
C VAL A 862 -7.52 48.31 -46.97
N ILE A 863 -8.49 49.10 -46.51
CA ILE A 863 -9.70 49.42 -47.27
C ILE A 863 -9.50 50.78 -47.91
N ASP A 864 -9.63 50.84 -49.23
CA ASP A 864 -9.66 52.11 -49.96
C ASP A 864 -10.92 52.89 -49.58
N PRO A 865 -10.80 54.11 -49.00
CA PRO A 865 -11.96 54.87 -48.51
C PRO A 865 -12.91 55.32 -49.62
N ASP A 866 -12.44 55.46 -50.86
CA ASP A 866 -13.26 55.95 -51.97
C ASP A 866 -14.02 54.84 -52.68
N THR A 867 -13.42 53.63 -52.74
CA THR A 867 -14.00 52.48 -53.46
C THR A 867 -14.56 51.38 -52.55
N GLY A 868 -14.22 51.40 -51.26
CA GLY A 868 -14.56 50.36 -50.29
C GLY A 868 -13.88 49.02 -50.57
N LYS A 869 -12.90 48.99 -51.47
CA LYS A 869 -12.24 47.76 -51.89
C LYS A 869 -11.17 47.36 -50.86
N GLU A 870 -11.32 46.14 -50.36
CA GLU A 870 -10.34 45.47 -49.52
C GLU A 870 -9.11 45.05 -50.33
N MET A 871 -7.91 45.43 -49.89
CA MET A 871 -6.64 45.08 -50.52
C MET A 871 -5.54 44.84 -49.49
N SER A 872 -4.48 44.13 -49.91
CA SER A 872 -3.34 43.86 -49.03
C SER A 872 -2.51 45.13 -48.77
N PRO A 873 -1.72 45.21 -47.67
CA PRO A 873 -0.87 46.37 -47.42
C PRO A 873 0.15 46.60 -48.54
N GLU A 874 0.58 45.54 -49.24
CA GLU A 874 1.48 45.65 -50.39
C GLU A 874 0.81 46.31 -51.59
N GLU A 875 -0.41 45.88 -51.91
CA GLU A 875 -1.22 46.51 -52.96
C GLU A 875 -1.53 47.96 -52.60
N ALA A 876 -1.94 48.24 -51.36
CA ALA A 876 -2.22 49.58 -50.88
C ALA A 876 -0.99 50.51 -50.99
N HIS A 877 0.22 50.00 -50.73
CA HIS A 877 1.44 50.77 -50.93
C HIS A 877 1.72 51.03 -52.42
N VAL A 878 1.56 50.02 -53.27
CA VAL A 878 1.73 50.17 -54.73
C VAL A 878 0.73 51.16 -55.32
N PHE A 879 -0.50 51.19 -54.81
CA PHE A 879 -1.52 52.17 -55.17
C PHE A 879 -1.34 53.53 -54.49
N GLY A 880 -0.35 53.69 -53.62
CA GLY A 880 -0.04 54.94 -52.93
C GLY A 880 -1.01 55.33 -51.81
N LEU A 881 -1.86 54.41 -51.36
CA LEU A 881 -2.82 54.62 -50.28
C LEU A 881 -2.17 54.61 -48.89
N ILE A 882 -1.01 53.97 -48.75
CA ILE A 882 -0.21 53.97 -47.52
C ILE A 882 1.26 54.28 -47.82
N GLU A 883 1.93 54.98 -46.91
CA GLU A 883 3.37 55.23 -46.99
C GLU A 883 4.20 53.96 -46.72
N TRP A 884 5.41 53.89 -47.28
CA TRP A 884 6.33 52.76 -47.07
C TRP A 884 6.59 52.46 -45.58
N SER A 885 6.68 53.49 -44.74
CA SER A 885 6.89 53.34 -43.30
C SER A 885 5.72 52.61 -42.61
N LEU A 886 4.49 52.87 -43.06
CA LEU A 886 3.28 52.22 -42.58
C LEU A 886 3.15 50.82 -43.17
N PHE A 887 3.47 50.62 -44.45
CA PHE A 887 3.56 49.30 -45.07
C PHE A 887 4.48 48.36 -44.30
N VAL A 888 5.70 48.81 -43.95
CA VAL A 888 6.65 47.99 -43.19
C VAL A 888 6.07 47.62 -41.81
N LYS A 889 5.38 48.54 -41.14
CA LYS A 889 4.71 48.26 -39.86
C LYS A 889 3.57 47.26 -40.01
N LEU A 890 2.67 47.46 -40.97
CA LEU A 890 1.54 46.56 -41.22
C LEU A 890 2.06 45.17 -41.63
N LYS A 891 3.04 45.10 -42.53
CA LYS A 891 3.67 43.84 -42.95
C LYS A 891 4.39 43.13 -41.80
N SER A 892 4.97 43.86 -40.85
CA SER A 892 5.58 43.28 -39.64
C SER A 892 4.56 42.77 -38.62
N GLN A 893 3.33 43.30 -38.65
CA GLN A 893 2.23 42.87 -37.80
C GLN A 893 1.44 41.70 -38.40
N GLU A 894 1.58 41.48 -39.71
CA GLU A 894 1.02 40.31 -40.38
C GLU A 894 1.84 39.06 -40.09
N CYS A 895 1.28 38.16 -39.29
CA CYS A 895 1.95 36.94 -38.86
C CYS A 895 1.20 35.70 -39.35
N ASP A 896 1.95 34.78 -39.96
CA ASP A 896 1.49 33.47 -40.43
C ASP A 896 2.27 32.39 -39.67
N TRP A 897 1.84 32.09 -38.46
CA TRP A 897 2.43 31.04 -37.63
C TRP A 897 1.66 29.73 -37.82
N GLU A 898 2.40 28.62 -37.91
CA GLU A 898 1.86 27.26 -37.93
C GLU A 898 2.46 26.48 -36.78
N GLU A 899 1.62 25.86 -35.94
CA GLU A 899 2.10 24.95 -34.90
C GLU A 899 2.26 23.55 -35.50
N ILE A 900 3.48 23.03 -35.48
CA ILE A 900 3.82 21.70 -35.96
C ILE A 900 4.22 20.87 -34.75
N SER A 901 3.43 19.83 -34.47
CA SER A 901 3.78 18.83 -33.46
C SER A 901 4.68 17.76 -34.07
N ILE A 902 5.98 17.81 -33.76
CA ILE A 902 6.95 16.81 -34.23
C ILE A 902 7.11 15.76 -33.12
N LYS A 903 6.75 14.51 -33.42
CA LYS A 903 7.02 13.39 -32.50
C LYS A 903 8.47 12.93 -32.67
N GLY A 904 9.35 13.40 -31.81
CA GLY A 904 10.75 12.98 -31.75
C GLY A 904 10.97 11.77 -30.83
N PRO A 905 12.15 11.13 -30.85
CA PRO A 905 12.48 9.96 -30.01
C PRO A 905 12.44 10.25 -28.50
N ASN A 906 12.34 11.52 -28.08
CA ASN A 906 12.29 11.95 -26.67
C ASN A 906 10.87 12.39 -26.22
N GLY A 907 9.85 12.32 -27.09
CA GLY A 907 8.49 12.81 -26.81
C GLY A 907 7.94 13.75 -27.89
N GLU A 908 6.67 14.14 -27.76
CA GLU A 908 6.02 15.11 -28.65
C GLU A 908 6.53 16.52 -28.33
N SER A 909 7.28 17.14 -29.23
CA SER A 909 7.73 18.53 -29.09
C SER A 909 6.94 19.41 -30.06
N SER A 910 6.19 20.38 -29.54
CA SER A 910 5.47 21.39 -30.33
C SER A 910 6.42 22.52 -30.75
N VAL A 911 6.52 22.74 -32.06
CA VAL A 911 7.39 23.73 -32.68
C VAL A 911 6.52 24.68 -33.50
N ILE A 912 6.72 25.99 -33.34
CA ILE A 912 6.00 26.97 -34.16
C ILE A 912 6.87 27.36 -35.35
N LEU A 913 6.35 27.19 -36.55
CA LEU A 913 6.96 27.58 -37.82
C LEU A 913 6.40 28.93 -38.27
N ASP A 914 7.29 29.90 -38.50
CA ASP A 914 6.92 31.11 -39.25
C ASP A 914 6.97 30.80 -40.75
N ARG A 915 5.81 30.72 -41.41
CA ARG A 915 5.71 30.38 -42.85
C ARG A 915 6.36 31.42 -43.76
N LYS A 916 6.54 32.66 -43.31
CA LYS A 916 7.17 33.72 -44.12
C LYS A 916 8.69 33.66 -44.07
N SER A 917 9.27 33.39 -42.89
CA SER A 917 10.73 33.33 -42.71
C SER A 917 11.32 31.92 -42.80
N GLY A 918 10.49 30.88 -42.70
CA GLY A 918 10.89 29.48 -42.65
C GLY A 918 11.67 29.11 -41.38
N ARG A 919 11.61 29.95 -40.35
CA ARG A 919 12.30 29.72 -39.08
C ARG A 919 11.39 28.97 -38.10
N GLU A 920 11.98 27.96 -37.48
CA GLU A 920 11.34 27.13 -36.46
C GLU A 920 11.69 27.66 -35.07
N PHE A 921 10.70 27.74 -34.20
CA PHE A 921 10.86 28.14 -32.81
C PHE A 921 10.29 27.07 -31.90
N SER A 922 11.18 26.43 -31.13
CA SER A 922 10.79 25.48 -30.09
C SER A 922 10.10 26.21 -28.93
N ILE A 923 8.89 25.80 -28.60
CA ILE A 923 8.12 26.36 -27.47
C ILE A 923 8.84 26.05 -26.15
N GLU A 924 9.41 24.86 -26.03
CA GLU A 924 10.19 24.46 -24.85
C GLU A 924 11.41 25.35 -24.63
N ASP A 925 12.13 25.71 -25.71
CA ASP A 925 13.30 26.57 -25.60
C ASP A 925 12.91 28.01 -25.28
N ALA A 926 11.75 28.47 -25.77
CA ALA A 926 11.21 29.79 -25.43
C ALA A 926 10.79 29.86 -23.94
N LEU A 927 10.22 28.79 -23.39
CA LEU A 927 9.92 28.66 -21.96
C LEU A 927 11.21 28.56 -21.12
N LYS A 928 12.18 27.72 -21.52
CA LYS A 928 13.47 27.55 -20.83
C LYS A 928 14.32 28.83 -20.84
N SER A 929 14.28 29.60 -21.94
CA SER A 929 14.98 30.88 -22.05
C SER A 929 14.25 32.06 -21.42
N GLY A 930 13.05 31.83 -20.85
CA GLY A 930 12.24 32.85 -20.17
C GLY A 930 11.66 33.92 -21.11
N ARG A 931 11.68 33.69 -22.43
CA ARG A 931 11.08 34.59 -23.42
C ARG A 931 9.56 34.45 -23.51
N LEU A 932 9.06 33.27 -23.13
CA LEU A 932 7.65 32.97 -22.94
C LEU A 932 7.46 32.54 -21.49
N THR A 933 6.44 33.05 -20.80
CA THR A 933 6.09 32.57 -19.45
C THR A 933 5.02 31.48 -19.53
N THR A 934 5.04 30.53 -18.59
CA THR A 934 4.04 29.45 -18.50
C THR A 934 2.61 29.99 -18.47
N ALA A 935 2.34 31.04 -17.70
CA ALA A 935 1.01 31.67 -17.69
C ALA A 935 0.57 32.26 -19.04
N GLN A 936 1.51 32.76 -19.86
CA GLN A 936 1.20 33.26 -21.21
C GLN A 936 0.94 32.11 -22.19
N TYR A 937 1.68 31.01 -22.07
CA TYR A 937 1.45 29.80 -22.85
C TYR A 937 0.12 29.12 -22.50
N ASP A 938 -0.20 29.02 -21.21
CA ASP A 938 -1.46 28.44 -20.73
C ASP A 938 -2.69 29.28 -21.09
N SER A 939 -2.50 30.58 -21.35
CA SER A 939 -3.55 31.46 -21.88
C SER A 939 -3.73 31.38 -23.41
N TYR A 940 -2.75 30.78 -24.09
CA TYR A 940 -2.69 30.63 -25.55
C TYR A 940 -3.32 29.30 -26.01
N LEU A 941 -3.17 28.23 -25.22
CA LEU A 941 -3.93 26.98 -25.33
C LEU A 941 -5.42 27.22 -25.05
#